data_AF-A0A0W0YKU1-F1
#
_entry.id   AF-A0A0W0YKU1-F1
#
_cell.length_a   1.000
_cell.length_b   1.000
_cell.length_c   1.000
_cell.angle_alpha   90.00
_cell.angle_beta   90.00
_cell.angle_gamma   90.00
#
_symmetry.space_group_name_H-M   'P 1'
#
loop_
_entity.id
_entity.type
_entity.pdbx_description
1 polymer ?
#
loop_
_entity_poly.entity_id
_entity_poly.type
_entity_poly.pdbx_seq_one_letter_code
_entity_poly.pdbx_strand_id
1 'polypeptide(L)'
;MMIDTLQQKKRHPIASRIPRLIWIKNFYGVLNSEPLPEIDLLGKTIRTDNLPRDKKQALIVALICFPAVAPEEIIQFAQNHLKLTNQNIFSLVTAMERLDLLKCLKDQNQNAFPGYIRANKYQFMLTLAEHGCLDILQWLETWMPPDEFKAMLGSHKPFIRAAENGHLHLLKWLNERAGEHSLALRAEGYAAYCYAAQNGHTDIMEWITASLSPEEITELLQTKGFDILSGAANNGHVNTLILLRDSLKSQLFLEMIRQDGYAVFRLACQNERLEVLKWLKENILSEFLAMITTNDYGAFRYAFSEDNREVLKWLIMNSAVCFSYLEMHGHEYGALMVPLMDDMIRELNHEREHFRLTRPNAVFDIQDEERVKVMLFVIRNLIRQNNSAHNEILNFLIEIPSIRARLHETLTDQPNELVHLALTTGNTHAARILLSVDAVRRIAAQNNFYRIEATHGIDYRTLTRDHESSMRSLSEGEQKRLEKAINYYQPTIDARGADSIIDELKTTLATIYVNSPAQIEVDGQTITLPLYFNELTQLNLKPGDYQNALKAYYQHKAHTVLRYLSIPNHWIHPDASYVCTDPSNRRLKYADFQGYKPVIAMYYLAVVDKSIPPAAGHTYEGKMEHFINELALIGRAHNWDKTRIRNGKEEEFDDLGGDRPSCYSGVKKRLFQSVIGHPFFVVLNLNTLIEEIKEFARNHFTVQITTENKAVAFDAFNYYVTMLDLEAEHAEQLKIFNIPREKQNVFIDMLKQKYGTAFTGDPGFISYVEEVLSLKPNSPSPLDSYHALKLDGITGLYQMLEKVNQSEVNESSATTAENGLFLSGHKRTRDALDNLPEDDVQEEWGFRNS
;
A
#
# COMPACT_ATOMS: atom_id res chain seq x y z
N MET A 1 16.69 0.39 37.89
CA MET A 1 15.36 0.42 37.26
C MET A 1 14.69 -0.91 37.59
N MET A 2 13.42 -1.01 37.96
CA MET A 2 12.85 -2.34 38.28
C MET A 2 12.49 -3.08 36.98
N ILE A 3 12.48 -4.43 37.03
CA ILE A 3 12.02 -5.25 35.90
C ILE A 3 10.49 -5.36 35.99
N ASP A 4 9.83 -4.38 35.39
CA ASP A 4 8.39 -4.17 35.47
C ASP A 4 7.64 -4.73 34.24
N THR A 5 8.33 -5.01 33.13
CA THR A 5 7.73 -5.60 31.92
C THR A 5 8.29 -6.99 31.56
N LEU A 6 7.45 -7.80 30.92
CA LEU A 6 7.85 -9.10 30.34
C LEU A 6 8.96 -8.95 29.29
N GLN A 7 9.03 -7.82 28.59
CA GLN A 7 10.07 -7.54 27.61
C GLN A 7 11.42 -7.24 28.28
N GLN A 8 11.42 -6.53 29.41
CA GLN A 8 12.60 -6.36 30.27
C GLN A 8 13.06 -7.69 30.86
N LYS A 9 12.13 -8.54 31.35
CA LYS A 9 12.45 -9.90 31.83
C LYS A 9 13.16 -10.73 30.74
N LYS A 10 12.65 -10.71 29.50
CA LYS A 10 13.26 -11.45 28.37
C LYS A 10 14.70 -10.98 28.06
N ARG A 11 14.99 -9.69 28.21
CA ARG A 11 16.30 -9.10 27.91
C ARG A 11 17.34 -9.27 29.04
N HIS A 12 16.93 -9.58 30.26
CA HIS A 12 17.83 -9.63 31.41
C HIS A 12 18.45 -11.04 31.62
N PRO A 13 19.79 -11.20 31.77
CA PRO A 13 20.47 -12.51 31.76
C PRO A 13 19.96 -13.57 32.74
N ILE A 14 19.57 -13.16 33.96
CA ILE A 14 19.09 -14.08 35.01
C ILE A 14 17.56 -14.16 35.04
N ALA A 15 16.85 -13.02 35.03
CA ALA A 15 15.39 -12.99 34.99
C ALA A 15 14.77 -13.71 33.78
N SER A 16 15.44 -13.75 32.62
CA SER A 16 14.98 -14.53 31.46
C SER A 16 14.87 -16.03 31.79
N ARG A 17 15.85 -16.56 32.54
CA ARG A 17 15.99 -17.97 32.95
C ARG A 17 15.08 -18.38 34.13
N ILE A 18 14.42 -17.46 34.82
CA ILE A 18 13.43 -17.78 35.86
C ILE A 18 12.09 -18.19 35.19
N PRO A 19 11.52 -19.37 35.48
CA PRO A 19 10.20 -19.77 34.96
C PRO A 19 9.11 -18.72 35.25
N ARG A 20 8.20 -18.50 34.29
CA ARG A 20 7.22 -17.39 34.32
C ARG A 20 6.39 -17.35 35.61
N LEU A 21 5.92 -18.51 36.06
CA LEU A 21 5.06 -18.62 37.25
C LEU A 21 5.85 -18.36 38.55
N ILE A 22 7.11 -18.80 38.61
CA ILE A 22 8.03 -18.50 39.72
C ILE A 22 8.38 -17.02 39.76
N TRP A 23 8.61 -16.40 38.60
CA TRP A 23 8.84 -14.96 38.46
C TRP A 23 7.67 -14.14 39.01
N ILE A 24 6.44 -14.43 38.57
CA ILE A 24 5.23 -13.75 39.04
C ILE A 24 5.05 -13.94 40.56
N LYS A 25 5.23 -15.17 41.07
CA LYS A 25 5.02 -15.49 42.49
C LYS A 25 6.08 -14.93 43.44
N ASN A 26 7.31 -14.66 42.98
CA ASN A 26 8.44 -14.32 43.87
C ASN A 26 9.20 -13.02 43.53
N PHE A 27 9.06 -12.44 42.33
CA PHE A 27 9.93 -11.33 41.86
C PHE A 27 9.20 -10.11 41.27
N TYR A 28 7.86 -10.17 41.14
CA TYR A 28 7.06 -9.14 40.48
C TYR A 28 7.28 -7.74 41.10
N GLY A 29 7.89 -6.83 40.33
CA GLY A 29 8.18 -5.45 40.75
C GLY A 29 9.31 -5.30 41.79
N VAL A 30 10.25 -6.25 41.90
CA VAL A 30 11.30 -6.22 42.96
C VAL A 30 12.74 -6.39 42.46
N LEU A 31 12.98 -7.05 41.31
CA LEU A 31 14.35 -7.20 40.81
C LEU A 31 14.85 -5.89 40.18
N ASN A 32 15.90 -5.30 40.76
CA ASN A 32 16.60 -4.16 40.18
C ASN A 32 17.39 -4.57 38.94
N SER A 33 17.38 -3.71 37.92
CA SER A 33 18.14 -3.77 36.67
C SER A 33 19.64 -3.47 36.82
N GLU A 34 20.16 -3.40 38.04
CA GLU A 34 21.61 -3.40 38.20
C GLU A 34 22.09 -4.78 37.74
N PRO A 35 23.13 -4.86 36.88
CA PRO A 35 23.72 -6.15 36.59
C PRO A 35 24.19 -6.74 37.91
N LEU A 36 23.62 -7.89 38.30
CA LEU A 36 24.14 -8.70 39.41
C LEU A 36 25.64 -8.91 39.10
N PRO A 37 26.55 -8.29 39.87
CA PRO A 37 27.88 -7.95 39.37
C PRO A 37 28.62 -9.23 39.04
N GLU A 38 29.13 -9.30 37.79
CA GLU A 38 29.59 -10.48 37.06
C GLU A 38 29.69 -11.71 37.95
N ILE A 39 28.56 -12.40 38.10
CA ILE A 39 28.55 -13.68 38.81
C ILE A 39 29.44 -14.59 37.98
N ASP A 40 30.61 -14.89 38.53
CA ASP A 40 31.62 -15.73 37.91
C ASP A 40 31.01 -17.11 37.61
N LEU A 41 30.52 -17.27 36.38
CA LEU A 41 29.80 -18.44 35.88
C LEU A 41 30.69 -19.70 35.82
N LEU A 42 31.97 -19.57 36.18
CA LEU A 42 32.97 -20.63 36.29
C LEU A 42 33.27 -21.00 37.76
N GLY A 43 32.71 -20.28 38.73
CA GLY A 43 32.95 -20.45 40.16
C GLY A 43 32.19 -21.62 40.80
N LYS A 44 32.92 -22.56 41.40
CA LYS A 44 32.35 -23.68 42.19
C LYS A 44 31.80 -23.28 43.57
N THR A 45 31.71 -22.00 43.91
CA THR A 45 31.37 -21.53 45.26
C THR A 45 30.40 -20.35 45.24
N ILE A 46 29.33 -20.45 46.04
CA ILE A 46 28.28 -19.44 46.12
C ILE A 46 28.77 -18.25 46.97
N ARG A 47 28.93 -17.07 46.36
CA ARG A 47 29.21 -15.81 47.08
C ARG A 47 27.91 -15.12 47.47
N THR A 48 27.78 -14.74 48.75
CA THR A 48 26.55 -14.15 49.31
C THR A 48 26.28 -12.72 48.90
N ASP A 49 27.34 -11.96 48.63
CA ASP A 49 27.28 -10.48 48.61
C ASP A 49 26.56 -9.94 47.36
N ASN A 50 26.39 -10.80 46.36
CA ASN A 50 25.76 -10.50 45.07
C ASN A 50 24.36 -11.14 44.93
N LEU A 51 23.70 -11.55 46.03
CA LEU A 51 22.37 -12.18 45.98
C LEU A 51 21.24 -11.23 46.41
N PRO A 52 20.00 -11.43 45.91
CA PRO A 52 18.81 -10.72 46.39
C PRO A 52 18.66 -10.76 47.91
N ARG A 53 18.13 -9.67 48.49
CA ARG A 53 17.89 -9.58 49.95
C ARG A 53 16.80 -10.53 50.45
N ASP A 54 15.81 -10.85 49.63
CA ASP A 54 14.85 -11.90 49.96
C ASP A 54 15.49 -13.28 49.81
N LYS A 55 15.27 -14.13 50.82
CA LYS A 55 15.91 -15.44 50.93
C LYS A 55 15.42 -16.45 49.89
N LYS A 56 14.15 -16.36 49.46
CA LYS A 56 13.60 -17.25 48.44
C LYS A 56 14.11 -16.83 47.06
N GLN A 57 14.12 -15.53 46.79
CA GLN A 57 14.73 -14.95 45.60
C GLN A 57 16.22 -15.31 45.51
N ALA A 58 16.96 -15.22 46.61
CA ALA A 58 18.38 -15.58 46.69
C ALA A 58 18.63 -17.05 46.32
N LEU A 59 17.81 -17.99 46.83
CA LEU A 59 17.93 -19.39 46.45
C LEU A 59 17.60 -19.60 44.97
N ILE A 60 16.54 -18.99 44.44
CA ILE A 60 16.18 -19.11 43.01
C ILE A 60 17.31 -18.58 42.11
N VAL A 61 17.91 -17.43 42.44
CA VAL A 61 19.06 -16.88 41.69
C VAL A 61 20.27 -17.80 41.81
N ALA A 62 20.57 -18.34 42.99
CA ALA A 62 21.68 -19.28 43.17
C ALA A 62 21.50 -20.57 42.34
N LEU A 63 20.28 -21.14 42.30
CA LEU A 63 19.95 -22.33 41.51
C LEU A 63 20.14 -22.13 40.00
N ILE A 64 20.00 -20.89 39.50
CA ILE A 64 20.16 -20.53 38.10
C ILE A 64 21.63 -20.22 37.77
N CYS A 65 22.32 -19.49 38.64
CA CYS A 65 23.68 -19.02 38.37
C CYS A 65 24.74 -20.11 38.63
N PHE A 66 24.47 -21.05 39.53
CA PHE A 66 25.41 -22.09 39.96
C PHE A 66 24.87 -23.51 39.71
N PRO A 67 24.51 -23.90 38.47
CA PRO A 67 23.92 -25.21 38.19
C PRO A 67 24.92 -26.37 38.39
N ALA A 68 26.22 -26.09 38.32
CA ALA A 68 27.30 -27.08 38.43
C ALA A 68 27.84 -27.27 39.87
N VAL A 69 27.27 -26.58 40.87
CA VAL A 69 27.62 -26.76 42.29
C VAL A 69 26.95 -28.03 42.82
N ALA A 70 27.65 -28.76 43.69
CA ALA A 70 27.17 -30.04 44.22
C ALA A 70 25.84 -29.87 45.00
N PRO A 71 24.89 -30.83 44.89
CA PRO A 71 23.61 -30.77 45.60
C PRO A 71 23.72 -30.45 47.09
N GLU A 72 24.69 -31.07 47.76
CA GLU A 72 24.94 -30.95 49.20
C GLU A 72 25.30 -29.51 49.58
N GLU A 73 26.16 -28.87 48.78
CA GLU A 73 26.61 -27.49 48.99
C GLU A 73 25.47 -26.49 48.80
N ILE A 74 24.58 -26.70 47.80
CA ILE A 74 23.41 -25.85 47.57
C ILE A 74 22.40 -25.98 48.72
N ILE A 75 22.12 -27.20 49.19
CA ILE A 75 21.22 -27.44 50.31
C ILE A 75 21.79 -26.86 51.62
N GLN A 76 23.09 -27.07 51.88
CA GLN A 76 23.78 -26.50 53.04
C GLN A 76 23.80 -24.97 53.00
N PHE A 77 23.99 -24.36 51.82
CA PHE A 77 23.88 -22.93 51.63
C PHE A 77 22.48 -22.40 51.99
N ALA A 78 21.43 -23.06 51.51
CA ALA A 78 20.04 -22.68 51.78
C ALA A 78 19.67 -22.80 53.27
N GLN A 79 20.17 -23.84 53.95
CA GLN A 79 19.94 -24.08 55.38
C GLN A 79 20.75 -23.11 56.27
N ASN A 80 22.06 -22.98 56.04
CA ASN A 80 22.96 -22.30 56.98
C ASN A 80 23.09 -20.79 56.70
N HIS A 81 23.22 -20.40 55.44
CA HIS A 81 23.43 -19.00 55.06
C HIS A 81 22.09 -18.27 54.88
N LEU A 82 21.17 -18.84 54.08
CA LEU A 82 19.85 -18.22 53.88
C LEU A 82 18.89 -18.47 55.06
N LYS A 83 19.13 -19.50 55.88
CA LYS A 83 18.26 -19.88 57.01
C LYS A 83 16.82 -20.14 56.54
N LEU A 84 16.68 -20.89 55.43
CA LEU A 84 15.40 -21.40 54.94
C LEU A 84 15.07 -22.73 55.63
N THR A 85 13.78 -22.97 55.89
CA THR A 85 13.31 -24.27 56.38
C THR A 85 13.38 -25.32 55.26
N ASN A 86 13.56 -26.60 55.61
CA ASN A 86 13.55 -27.68 54.61
C ASN A 86 12.26 -27.73 53.78
N GLN A 87 11.11 -27.32 54.33
CA GLN A 87 9.87 -27.16 53.57
C GLN A 87 9.97 -26.06 52.51
N ASN A 88 10.53 -24.89 52.84
CA ASN A 88 10.74 -23.81 51.87
C ASN A 88 11.74 -24.23 50.79
N ILE A 89 12.82 -24.92 51.17
CA ILE A 89 13.82 -25.45 50.24
C ILE A 89 13.14 -26.45 49.29
N PHE A 90 12.46 -27.46 49.83
CA PHE A 90 11.69 -28.46 49.08
C PHE A 90 10.75 -27.83 48.06
N SER A 91 9.89 -26.89 48.47
CA SER A 91 8.95 -26.21 47.56
C SER A 91 9.66 -25.40 46.46
N LEU A 92 10.81 -24.78 46.76
CA LEU A 92 11.58 -24.01 45.77
C LEU A 92 12.33 -24.91 44.78
N VAL A 93 13.02 -25.97 45.25
CA VAL A 93 13.71 -26.91 44.33
C VAL A 93 12.72 -27.73 43.51
N THR A 94 11.50 -27.96 44.01
CA THR A 94 10.38 -28.54 43.24
C THR A 94 9.99 -27.64 42.08
N ALA A 95 9.68 -26.36 42.36
CA ALA A 95 9.28 -25.42 41.32
C ALA A 95 10.41 -25.18 40.29
N MET A 96 11.66 -25.24 40.74
CA MET A 96 12.85 -25.15 39.89
C MET A 96 13.24 -26.49 39.21
N GLU A 97 12.42 -27.53 39.33
CA GLU A 97 12.55 -28.81 38.61
C GLU A 97 13.86 -29.57 38.92
N ARG A 98 14.44 -29.36 40.11
CA ARG A 98 15.74 -29.91 40.52
C ARG A 98 15.61 -31.25 41.25
N LEU A 99 15.41 -32.32 40.48
CA LEU A 99 15.33 -33.71 40.98
C LEU A 99 16.58 -34.16 41.76
N ASP A 100 17.77 -33.69 41.37
CA ASP A 100 19.03 -33.96 42.07
C ASP A 100 19.05 -33.37 43.49
N LEU A 101 18.55 -32.14 43.65
CA LEU A 101 18.41 -31.49 44.96
C LEU A 101 17.31 -32.12 45.81
N LEU A 102 16.22 -32.60 45.19
CA LEU A 102 15.18 -33.36 45.90
C LEU A 102 15.70 -34.70 46.43
N LYS A 103 16.56 -35.40 45.66
CA LYS A 103 17.26 -36.61 46.11
C LYS A 103 18.18 -36.32 47.30
N CYS A 104 19.08 -35.33 47.17
CA CYS A 104 19.95 -34.90 48.28
C CYS A 104 19.15 -34.52 49.54
N LEU A 105 18.07 -33.74 49.39
CA LEU A 105 17.23 -33.32 50.51
C LEU A 105 16.51 -34.51 51.17
N LYS A 106 16.07 -35.51 50.39
CA LYS A 106 15.50 -36.77 50.91
C LYS A 106 16.54 -37.55 51.71
N ASP A 107 17.74 -37.72 51.17
CA ASP A 107 18.77 -38.55 51.78
C ASP A 107 19.28 -37.95 53.10
N GLN A 108 19.32 -36.62 53.20
CA GLN A 108 19.58 -35.90 54.46
C GLN A 108 18.40 -35.94 55.47
N ASN A 109 17.16 -36.16 55.03
CA ASN A 109 15.95 -35.96 55.85
C ASN A 109 14.94 -37.12 55.78
N GLN A 110 15.41 -38.37 55.67
CA GLN A 110 14.60 -39.54 55.32
C GLN A 110 13.26 -39.66 56.08
N ASN A 111 13.27 -39.44 57.40
CA ASN A 111 12.06 -39.53 58.23
C ASN A 111 11.08 -38.35 58.07
N ALA A 112 11.58 -37.16 57.74
CA ALA A 112 10.79 -35.94 57.62
C ALA A 112 10.31 -35.68 56.18
N PHE A 113 10.99 -36.22 55.18
CA PHE A 113 10.73 -35.96 53.77
C PHE A 113 9.31 -36.33 53.29
N PRO A 114 8.68 -37.47 53.71
CA PRO A 114 7.28 -37.74 53.42
C PRO A 114 6.32 -36.68 54.00
N GLY A 115 6.69 -36.06 55.13
CA GLY A 115 5.96 -34.93 55.70
C GLY A 115 5.94 -33.71 54.78
N TYR A 116 7.02 -33.47 54.02
CA TYR A 116 7.09 -32.35 53.07
C TYR A 116 6.16 -32.53 51.86
N ILE A 117 5.98 -33.79 51.43
CA ILE A 117 5.05 -34.19 50.35
C ILE A 117 3.60 -34.04 50.81
N ARG A 118 3.26 -34.53 52.02
CA ARG A 118 1.90 -34.45 52.59
C ARG A 118 1.46 -33.03 52.96
N ALA A 119 2.40 -32.11 53.14
CA ALA A 119 2.14 -30.74 53.55
C ALA A 119 1.08 -30.06 52.67
N ASN A 120 0.18 -29.32 53.31
CA ASN A 120 -0.92 -28.60 52.65
C ASN A 120 -1.78 -29.47 51.72
N LYS A 121 -2.09 -30.72 52.13
CA LYS A 121 -2.89 -31.69 51.37
C LYS A 121 -2.30 -31.98 49.98
N TYR A 122 -1.03 -32.40 49.95
CA TYR A 122 -0.30 -32.70 48.71
C TYR A 122 -0.18 -31.50 47.73
N GLN A 123 -0.06 -30.28 48.24
CA GLN A 123 0.14 -29.06 47.42
C GLN A 123 1.33 -29.18 46.46
N PHE A 124 2.33 -29.96 46.83
CA PHE A 124 3.48 -30.34 46.01
C PHE A 124 3.07 -31.01 44.68
N MET A 125 2.06 -31.88 44.66
CA MET A 125 1.56 -32.52 43.44
C MET A 125 1.00 -31.50 42.44
N LEU A 126 0.32 -30.46 42.93
CA LEU A 126 -0.15 -29.35 42.08
C LEU A 126 1.02 -28.56 41.49
N THR A 127 2.14 -28.43 42.22
CA THR A 127 3.37 -27.80 41.70
C THR A 127 4.02 -28.63 40.61
N LEU A 128 4.09 -29.96 40.77
CA LEU A 128 4.60 -30.86 39.72
C LEU A 128 3.71 -30.84 38.47
N ALA A 129 2.39 -30.79 38.64
CA ALA A 129 1.45 -30.65 37.53
C ALA A 129 1.55 -29.30 36.80
N GLU A 130 1.82 -28.21 37.53
CA GLU A 130 2.00 -26.87 36.96
C GLU A 130 3.25 -26.79 36.06
N HIS A 131 4.29 -27.56 36.37
CA HIS A 131 5.58 -27.55 35.67
C HIS A 131 5.82 -28.78 34.78
N GLY A 132 4.93 -29.79 34.79
CA GLY A 132 5.04 -30.96 33.91
C GLY A 132 6.09 -31.99 34.33
N CYS A 133 6.54 -31.95 35.59
CA CYS A 133 7.68 -32.71 36.13
C CYS A 133 7.41 -34.21 36.30
N LEU A 134 7.32 -34.90 35.17
CA LEU A 134 7.07 -36.33 35.09
C LEU A 134 8.22 -37.17 35.68
N ASP A 135 9.46 -36.71 35.54
CA ASP A 135 10.67 -37.35 36.07
C ASP A 135 10.66 -37.43 37.61
N ILE A 136 10.21 -36.35 38.28
CA ILE A 136 10.06 -36.32 39.73
C ILE A 136 8.95 -37.30 40.15
N LEU A 137 7.83 -37.36 39.43
CA LEU A 137 6.74 -38.29 39.73
C LEU A 137 7.15 -39.76 39.57
N GLN A 138 7.88 -40.09 38.49
CA GLN A 138 8.45 -41.41 38.27
C GLN A 138 9.48 -41.77 39.35
N TRP A 139 10.30 -40.81 39.78
CA TRP A 139 11.23 -41.03 40.90
C TRP A 139 10.48 -41.31 42.22
N LEU A 140 9.40 -40.59 42.52
CA LEU A 140 8.57 -40.85 43.70
C LEU A 140 7.89 -42.23 43.65
N GLU A 141 7.40 -42.64 42.48
CA GLU A 141 6.82 -43.97 42.23
C GLU A 141 7.79 -45.11 42.61
N THR A 142 9.11 -44.90 42.51
CA THR A 142 10.12 -45.94 42.83
C THR A 142 10.28 -46.26 44.31
N TRP A 143 9.78 -45.41 45.23
CA TRP A 143 10.01 -45.60 46.67
C TRP A 143 8.85 -45.19 47.60
N MET A 144 7.86 -44.42 47.13
CA MET A 144 6.68 -44.10 47.95
C MET A 144 5.80 -45.34 48.15
N PRO A 145 5.13 -45.49 49.31
CA PRO A 145 4.13 -46.53 49.50
C PRO A 145 3.00 -46.42 48.46
N PRO A 146 2.58 -47.50 47.78
CA PRO A 146 1.60 -47.43 46.69
C PRO A 146 0.29 -46.73 47.07
N ASP A 147 -0.24 -46.99 48.27
CA ASP A 147 -1.47 -46.36 48.76
C ASP A 147 -1.31 -44.85 48.99
N GLU A 148 -0.12 -44.41 49.45
CA GLU A 148 0.18 -43.00 49.66
C GLU A 148 0.40 -42.27 48.32
N PHE A 149 1.09 -42.92 47.38
CA PHE A 149 1.26 -42.42 46.02
C PHE A 149 -0.10 -42.28 45.31
N LYS A 150 -0.97 -43.29 45.41
CA LYS A 150 -2.33 -43.23 44.89
C LYS A 150 -3.17 -42.15 45.58
N ALA A 151 -3.04 -41.96 46.89
CA ALA A 151 -3.73 -40.89 47.62
C ALA A 151 -3.25 -39.48 47.21
N MET A 152 -1.96 -39.33 46.84
CA MET A 152 -1.41 -38.09 46.28
C MET A 152 -1.99 -37.79 44.88
N LEU A 153 -2.16 -38.82 44.05
CA LEU A 153 -2.72 -38.70 42.70
C LEU A 153 -4.25 -38.64 42.65
N GLY A 154 -4.96 -39.10 43.68
CA GLY A 154 -6.42 -39.27 43.73
C GLY A 154 -7.26 -37.99 43.76
N SER A 155 -6.69 -36.84 43.42
CA SER A 155 -7.45 -35.62 43.13
C SER A 155 -7.40 -35.35 41.63
N HIS A 156 -8.49 -34.85 41.06
CA HIS A 156 -8.53 -34.38 39.67
C HIS A 156 -7.82 -33.03 39.45
N LYS A 157 -7.50 -32.28 40.52
CA LYS A 157 -6.86 -30.95 40.41
C LYS A 157 -5.49 -30.92 39.74
N PRO A 158 -4.57 -31.88 39.97
CA PRO A 158 -3.30 -31.95 39.23
C PRO A 158 -3.52 -32.26 37.75
N PHE A 159 -4.55 -33.05 37.40
CA PHE A 159 -4.91 -33.30 36.01
C PHE A 159 -5.38 -32.00 35.33
N ILE A 160 -6.30 -31.26 35.96
CA ILE A 160 -6.71 -29.94 35.47
C ILE A 160 -5.51 -28.98 35.32
N ARG A 161 -4.63 -28.91 36.32
CA ARG A 161 -3.45 -28.03 36.34
C ARG A 161 -2.42 -28.39 35.26
N ALA A 162 -2.24 -29.67 34.94
CA ALA A 162 -1.41 -30.12 33.84
C ALA A 162 -2.01 -29.75 32.47
N ALA A 163 -3.34 -29.81 32.33
CA ALA A 163 -4.05 -29.38 31.13
C ALA A 163 -4.00 -27.85 30.91
N GLU A 164 -4.17 -27.07 31.99
CA GLU A 164 -4.03 -25.61 32.04
C GLU A 164 -2.64 -25.11 31.56
N ASN A 165 -1.60 -25.95 31.67
CA ASN A 165 -0.20 -25.57 31.34
C ASN A 165 0.42 -26.37 30.18
N GLY A 166 -0.36 -27.17 29.44
CA GLY A 166 0.10 -27.80 28.18
C GLY A 166 0.87 -29.11 28.33
N HIS A 167 0.80 -29.78 29.48
CA HIS A 167 1.62 -30.97 29.77
C HIS A 167 0.96 -32.28 29.32
N LEU A 168 0.73 -32.46 28.02
CA LEU A 168 0.06 -33.65 27.46
C LEU A 168 0.73 -34.98 27.83
N HIS A 169 2.07 -35.03 27.92
CA HIS A 169 2.82 -36.22 28.35
C HIS A 169 2.47 -36.60 29.79
N LEU A 170 2.36 -35.62 30.67
CA LEU A 170 1.98 -35.82 32.06
C LEU A 170 0.51 -36.21 32.18
N LEU A 171 -0.39 -35.61 31.38
CA LEU A 171 -1.80 -36.02 31.35
C LEU A 171 -1.97 -37.49 30.97
N LYS A 172 -1.29 -37.95 29.91
CA LYS A 172 -1.32 -39.36 29.50
C LYS A 172 -0.81 -40.29 30.61
N TRP A 173 0.30 -39.96 31.24
CA TRP A 173 0.89 -40.73 32.34
C TRP A 173 0.03 -40.75 33.61
N LEU A 174 -0.60 -39.62 33.96
CA LEU A 174 -1.55 -39.51 35.07
C LEU A 174 -2.81 -40.34 34.79
N ASN A 175 -3.32 -40.27 33.57
CA ASN A 175 -4.48 -41.03 33.12
C ASN A 175 -4.25 -42.54 33.32
N GLU A 176 -3.13 -43.07 32.82
CA GLU A 176 -2.70 -44.48 33.00
C GLU A 176 -2.67 -44.96 34.46
N ARG A 177 -2.35 -44.10 35.43
CA ARG A 177 -2.06 -44.47 36.82
C ARG A 177 -3.16 -44.14 37.82
N ALA A 178 -3.99 -43.14 37.53
CA ALA A 178 -5.10 -42.76 38.41
C ALA A 178 -6.21 -43.83 38.43
N GLY A 179 -6.34 -44.66 37.40
CA GLY A 179 -7.34 -45.75 37.29
C GLY A 179 -8.78 -45.27 37.06
N GLU A 180 -9.07 -44.00 37.32
CA GLU A 180 -10.37 -43.35 37.14
C GLU A 180 -10.38 -42.44 35.88
N HIS A 181 -9.84 -42.95 34.77
CA HIS A 181 -9.71 -42.26 33.48
C HIS A 181 -10.91 -41.38 33.10
N SER A 182 -12.14 -41.91 33.29
CA SER A 182 -13.38 -41.21 32.94
C SER A 182 -13.69 -40.01 33.84
N LEU A 183 -13.43 -40.12 35.15
CA LEU A 183 -13.81 -39.10 36.14
C LEU A 183 -12.92 -37.86 36.07
N ALA A 184 -11.61 -38.02 35.86
CA ALA A 184 -10.69 -36.88 35.75
C ALA A 184 -10.97 -36.01 34.51
N LEU A 185 -11.34 -36.63 33.38
CA LEU A 185 -11.72 -35.93 32.14
C LEU A 185 -13.01 -35.12 32.29
N ARG A 186 -14.00 -35.65 33.02
CA ARG A 186 -15.33 -35.05 33.25
C ARG A 186 -15.37 -34.13 34.48
N ALA A 187 -14.29 -34.08 35.27
CA ALA A 187 -14.24 -33.37 36.53
C ALA A 187 -14.52 -31.86 36.38
N GLU A 188 -15.25 -31.31 37.37
CA GLU A 188 -15.64 -29.89 37.44
C GLU A 188 -16.33 -29.37 36.16
N GLY A 189 -17.03 -30.25 35.42
CA GLY A 189 -17.67 -29.90 34.15
C GLY A 189 -16.66 -29.74 33.03
N TYR A 190 -15.81 -30.76 32.83
CA TYR A 190 -14.75 -30.79 31.82
C TYR A 190 -13.72 -29.65 31.94
N ALA A 191 -13.41 -29.22 33.17
CA ALA A 191 -12.53 -28.08 33.41
C ALA A 191 -11.13 -28.22 32.75
N ALA A 192 -10.60 -29.45 32.67
CA ALA A 192 -9.33 -29.72 31.98
C ALA A 192 -9.37 -29.33 30.49
N TYR A 193 -10.47 -29.63 29.77
CA TYR A 193 -10.67 -29.22 28.39
C TYR A 193 -10.78 -27.69 28.29
N CYS A 194 -11.59 -27.09 29.17
CA CYS A 194 -11.81 -25.65 29.18
C CYS A 194 -10.51 -24.86 29.34
N TYR A 195 -9.69 -25.19 30.34
CA TYR A 195 -8.42 -24.49 30.58
C TYR A 195 -7.36 -24.79 29.51
N ALA A 196 -7.28 -26.02 28.99
CA ALA A 196 -6.39 -26.32 27.87
C ALA A 196 -6.71 -25.45 26.65
N ALA A 197 -8.00 -25.37 26.29
CA ALA A 197 -8.49 -24.58 25.17
C ALA A 197 -8.26 -23.07 25.36
N GLN A 198 -8.58 -22.53 26.55
CA GLN A 198 -8.35 -21.13 26.90
C GLN A 198 -6.85 -20.73 26.93
N ASN A 199 -5.92 -21.69 27.03
CA ASN A 199 -4.47 -21.48 26.97
C ASN A 199 -3.83 -21.95 25.64
N GLY A 200 -4.64 -22.39 24.66
CA GLY A 200 -4.17 -22.73 23.31
C GLY A 200 -3.58 -24.13 23.14
N HIS A 201 -3.80 -25.05 24.08
CA HIS A 201 -3.28 -26.41 24.06
C HIS A 201 -4.21 -27.34 23.25
N THR A 202 -4.23 -27.15 21.92
CA THR A 202 -5.12 -27.89 21.01
C THR A 202 -4.82 -29.39 20.96
N ASP A 203 -3.57 -29.80 21.17
CA ASP A 203 -3.15 -31.20 21.29
C ASP A 203 -3.81 -31.92 22.49
N ILE A 204 -4.01 -31.20 23.59
CA ILE A 204 -4.76 -31.68 24.75
C ILE A 204 -6.26 -31.70 24.44
N MET A 205 -6.80 -30.70 23.74
CA MET A 205 -8.20 -30.70 23.31
C MET A 205 -8.51 -31.91 22.41
N GLU A 206 -7.65 -32.21 21.44
CA GLU A 206 -7.80 -33.37 20.54
C GLU A 206 -7.74 -34.69 21.32
N TRP A 207 -6.77 -34.83 22.22
CA TRP A 207 -6.63 -36.03 23.04
C TRP A 207 -7.80 -36.27 24.00
N ILE A 208 -8.34 -35.20 24.60
CA ILE A 208 -9.56 -35.27 25.42
C ILE A 208 -10.77 -35.60 24.54
N THR A 209 -10.94 -34.93 23.40
CA THR A 209 -12.04 -35.19 22.43
C THR A 209 -12.06 -36.65 21.99
N ALA A 210 -10.89 -37.23 21.67
CA ALA A 210 -10.75 -38.64 21.31
C ALA A 210 -11.09 -39.62 22.45
N SER A 211 -11.27 -39.12 23.68
CA SER A 211 -11.61 -39.89 24.89
C SER A 211 -13.04 -39.65 25.39
N LEU A 212 -13.86 -38.89 24.65
CA LEU A 212 -15.25 -38.56 24.95
C LEU A 212 -16.20 -39.09 23.87
N SER A 213 -17.47 -39.31 24.21
CA SER A 213 -18.50 -39.65 23.22
C SER A 213 -18.99 -38.41 22.45
N PRO A 214 -19.59 -38.57 21.24
CA PRO A 214 -20.17 -37.45 20.50
C PRO A 214 -21.22 -36.66 21.28
N GLU A 215 -21.99 -37.32 22.14
CA GLU A 215 -22.99 -36.71 23.03
C GLU A 215 -22.32 -35.86 24.11
N GLU A 216 -21.25 -36.36 24.73
CA GLU A 216 -20.48 -35.63 25.75
C GLU A 216 -19.76 -34.41 25.16
N ILE A 217 -19.21 -34.55 23.94
CA ILE A 217 -18.63 -33.42 23.18
C ILE A 217 -19.72 -32.38 22.87
N THR A 218 -20.93 -32.82 22.51
CA THR A 218 -22.06 -31.92 22.25
C THR A 218 -22.50 -31.18 23.51
N GLU A 219 -22.62 -31.86 24.65
CA GLU A 219 -22.95 -31.27 25.95
C GLU A 219 -21.88 -30.26 26.41
N LEU A 220 -20.61 -30.66 26.34
CA LEU A 220 -19.45 -29.82 26.64
C LEU A 220 -19.49 -28.52 25.83
N LEU A 221 -19.62 -28.63 24.51
CA LEU A 221 -19.60 -27.45 23.65
C LEU A 221 -20.87 -26.60 23.83
N GLN A 222 -22.05 -27.18 24.02
CA GLN A 222 -23.27 -26.40 24.28
C GLN A 222 -23.23 -25.64 25.61
N THR A 223 -22.63 -26.22 26.65
CA THR A 223 -22.61 -25.64 28.01
C THR A 223 -21.40 -24.74 28.27
N LYS A 224 -20.26 -24.98 27.62
CA LYS A 224 -18.98 -24.28 27.83
C LYS A 224 -18.39 -23.63 26.60
N GLY A 225 -18.95 -23.84 25.42
CA GLY A 225 -18.39 -23.33 24.15
C GLY A 225 -18.11 -21.83 24.18
N PHE A 226 -19.01 -21.01 24.74
CA PHE A 226 -18.79 -19.56 24.88
C PHE A 226 -17.68 -19.20 25.89
N ASP A 227 -17.66 -19.82 27.09
CA ASP A 227 -16.59 -19.63 28.08
C ASP A 227 -15.20 -19.95 27.47
N ILE A 228 -15.14 -20.99 26.65
CA ILE A 228 -13.92 -21.42 25.97
C ILE A 228 -13.55 -20.44 24.83
N LEU A 229 -14.51 -20.13 23.96
CA LEU A 229 -14.32 -19.27 22.78
C LEU A 229 -13.90 -17.84 23.18
N SER A 230 -14.55 -17.28 24.20
CA SER A 230 -14.24 -15.96 24.76
C SER A 230 -12.87 -15.94 25.44
N GLY A 231 -12.53 -16.95 26.25
CA GLY A 231 -11.21 -17.05 26.90
C GLY A 231 -10.07 -17.28 25.91
N ALA A 232 -10.26 -18.13 24.90
CA ALA A 232 -9.29 -18.35 23.83
C ALA A 232 -9.07 -17.06 23.01
N ALA A 233 -10.13 -16.33 22.69
CA ALA A 233 -10.05 -15.03 22.01
C ALA A 233 -9.37 -13.96 22.88
N ASN A 234 -9.67 -13.90 24.18
CA ASN A 234 -9.03 -13.01 25.16
C ASN A 234 -7.52 -13.27 25.29
N ASN A 235 -7.09 -14.52 25.15
CA ASN A 235 -5.70 -14.94 25.30
C ASN A 235 -4.92 -15.03 23.97
N GLY A 236 -5.60 -14.92 22.83
CA GLY A 236 -4.99 -14.84 21.49
C GLY A 236 -4.84 -16.16 20.73
N HIS A 237 -5.54 -17.22 21.15
CA HIS A 237 -5.33 -18.58 20.63
C HIS A 237 -6.19 -18.89 19.39
N VAL A 238 -5.77 -18.37 18.23
CA VAL A 238 -6.45 -18.58 16.94
C VAL A 238 -6.67 -20.07 16.62
N ASN A 239 -5.69 -20.94 16.89
CA ASN A 239 -5.82 -22.38 16.62
C ASN A 239 -6.95 -23.04 17.44
N THR A 240 -7.22 -22.58 18.67
CA THR A 240 -8.40 -23.02 19.43
C THR A 240 -9.69 -22.61 18.72
N LEU A 241 -9.76 -21.39 18.20
CA LEU A 241 -10.95 -20.89 17.49
C LEU A 241 -11.22 -21.67 16.20
N ILE A 242 -10.16 -22.05 15.47
CA ILE A 242 -10.23 -22.93 14.29
C ILE A 242 -10.76 -24.31 14.70
N LEU A 243 -10.13 -24.96 15.69
CA LEU A 243 -10.54 -26.30 16.13
C LEU A 243 -12.00 -26.33 16.63
N LEU A 244 -12.44 -25.30 17.35
CA LEU A 244 -13.83 -25.17 17.78
C LEU A 244 -14.79 -24.98 16.60
N ARG A 245 -14.44 -24.13 15.63
CA ARG A 245 -15.25 -23.92 14.42
C ARG A 245 -15.44 -25.23 13.65
N ASP A 246 -14.35 -25.98 13.46
CA ASP A 246 -14.36 -27.22 12.68
C ASP A 246 -15.06 -28.37 13.43
N SER A 247 -15.06 -28.32 14.77
CA SER A 247 -15.79 -29.27 15.64
C SER A 247 -17.28 -28.93 15.81
N LEU A 248 -17.73 -27.73 15.40
CA LEU A 248 -19.08 -27.23 15.63
C LEU A 248 -19.89 -27.14 14.34
N LYS A 249 -21.21 -27.34 14.47
CA LYS A 249 -22.15 -26.93 13.42
C LYS A 249 -22.09 -25.40 13.28
N SER A 250 -21.93 -24.90 12.05
CA SER A 250 -21.71 -23.48 11.76
C SER A 250 -22.72 -22.54 12.43
N GLN A 251 -23.99 -22.94 12.51
CA GLN A 251 -25.05 -22.19 13.19
C GLN A 251 -24.77 -22.01 14.70
N LEU A 252 -24.38 -23.08 15.39
CA LEU A 252 -24.09 -23.06 16.83
C LEU A 252 -22.82 -22.24 17.13
N PHE A 253 -21.81 -22.32 16.24
CA PHE A 253 -20.62 -21.48 16.33
C PHE A 253 -20.95 -19.97 16.19
N LEU A 254 -21.80 -19.60 15.22
CA LEU A 254 -22.27 -18.22 15.06
C LEU A 254 -23.12 -17.74 16.25
N GLU A 255 -23.95 -18.61 16.82
CA GLU A 255 -24.71 -18.30 18.05
C GLU A 255 -23.77 -17.99 19.22
N MET A 256 -22.71 -18.79 19.44
CA MET A 256 -21.69 -18.50 20.46
C MET A 256 -20.94 -17.19 20.20
N ILE A 257 -20.62 -16.88 18.94
CA ILE A 257 -19.97 -15.61 18.56
C ILE A 257 -20.87 -14.40 18.89
N ARG A 258 -22.20 -14.52 18.75
CA ARG A 258 -23.17 -13.45 19.05
C ARG A 258 -23.44 -13.26 20.55
N GLN A 259 -23.11 -14.22 21.41
CA GLN A 259 -23.38 -14.14 22.85
C GLN A 259 -22.71 -12.91 23.50
N ASP A 260 -23.40 -12.36 24.51
CA ASP A 260 -23.09 -11.12 25.21
C ASP A 260 -22.75 -9.94 24.27
N GLY A 261 -23.44 -9.88 23.13
CA GLY A 261 -23.29 -8.83 22.12
C GLY A 261 -21.93 -8.85 21.43
N TYR A 262 -21.42 -10.03 21.07
CA TYR A 262 -20.07 -10.25 20.52
C TYR A 262 -18.94 -10.00 21.53
N ALA A 263 -19.09 -10.51 22.76
CA ALA A 263 -18.05 -10.37 23.80
C ALA A 263 -16.69 -10.94 23.37
N VAL A 264 -16.68 -12.03 22.59
CA VAL A 264 -15.47 -12.65 22.01
C VAL A 264 -14.62 -11.61 21.25
N PHE A 265 -15.25 -10.79 20.42
CA PHE A 265 -14.57 -9.74 19.65
C PHE A 265 -14.11 -8.58 20.53
N ARG A 266 -14.95 -8.13 21.49
CA ARG A 266 -14.60 -7.04 22.42
C ARG A 266 -13.41 -7.39 23.31
N LEU A 267 -13.35 -8.62 23.84
CA LEU A 267 -12.24 -9.10 24.68
C LEU A 267 -10.93 -9.20 23.89
N ALA A 268 -11.00 -9.67 22.64
CA ALA A 268 -9.85 -9.67 21.74
C ALA A 268 -9.35 -8.25 21.44
N CYS A 269 -10.24 -7.27 21.27
CA CYS A 269 -9.90 -5.85 21.12
C CYS A 269 -9.26 -5.25 22.38
N GLN A 270 -9.79 -5.57 23.57
CA GLN A 270 -9.27 -5.10 24.86
C GLN A 270 -7.88 -5.69 25.19
N ASN A 271 -7.56 -6.90 24.71
CA ASN A 271 -6.33 -7.60 25.06
C ASN A 271 -5.29 -7.63 23.92
N GLU A 272 -5.35 -6.71 22.96
CA GLU A 272 -4.39 -6.59 21.83
C GLU A 272 -4.28 -7.87 20.96
N ARG A 273 -5.35 -8.65 20.81
CA ARG A 273 -5.32 -9.96 20.12
C ARG A 273 -5.56 -9.81 18.62
N LEU A 274 -4.69 -9.04 17.95
CA LEU A 274 -4.83 -8.66 16.54
C LEU A 274 -5.05 -9.86 15.59
N GLU A 275 -4.34 -10.97 15.78
CA GLU A 275 -4.51 -12.16 14.92
C GLU A 275 -5.88 -12.84 15.10
N VAL A 276 -6.47 -12.77 16.29
CA VAL A 276 -7.87 -13.21 16.51
C VAL A 276 -8.83 -12.28 15.79
N LEU A 277 -8.60 -10.97 15.82
CA LEU A 277 -9.47 -9.99 15.14
C LEU A 277 -9.44 -10.14 13.62
N LYS A 278 -8.25 -10.32 13.03
CA LYS A 278 -8.07 -10.66 11.61
C LYS A 278 -8.83 -11.94 11.24
N TRP A 279 -8.61 -13.02 12.00
CA TRP A 279 -9.26 -14.30 11.76
C TRP A 279 -10.79 -14.21 11.85
N LEU A 280 -11.33 -13.45 12.82
CA LEU A 280 -12.76 -13.20 12.97
C LEU A 280 -13.33 -12.39 11.78
N LYS A 281 -12.62 -11.36 11.29
CA LYS A 281 -13.02 -10.61 10.09
C LYS A 281 -13.07 -11.52 8.85
N GLU A 282 -12.03 -12.32 8.64
CA GLU A 282 -11.88 -13.18 7.46
C GLU A 282 -12.89 -14.33 7.43
N ASN A 283 -13.20 -14.93 8.59
CA ASN A 283 -14.05 -16.12 8.68
C ASN A 283 -15.51 -15.82 9.05
N ILE A 284 -15.82 -14.61 9.50
CA ILE A 284 -17.16 -14.19 9.97
C ILE A 284 -17.52 -12.79 9.44
N LEU A 285 -17.14 -12.50 8.20
CA LEU A 285 -17.30 -11.18 7.57
C LEU A 285 -18.74 -10.62 7.64
N SER A 286 -19.76 -11.47 7.54
CA SER A 286 -21.17 -11.06 7.59
C SER A 286 -21.61 -10.44 8.92
N GLU A 287 -20.94 -10.78 10.02
CA GLU A 287 -21.24 -10.27 11.36
C GLU A 287 -20.28 -9.14 11.77
N PHE A 288 -19.18 -8.93 11.05
CA PHE A 288 -18.07 -8.04 11.44
C PHE A 288 -18.53 -6.60 11.75
N LEU A 289 -19.44 -6.05 10.96
CA LEU A 289 -20.03 -4.73 11.20
C LEU A 289 -20.84 -4.69 12.51
N ALA A 290 -21.56 -5.76 12.84
CA ALA A 290 -22.31 -5.88 14.08
C ALA A 290 -21.37 -6.06 15.29
N MET A 291 -20.29 -6.84 15.16
CA MET A 291 -19.26 -6.99 16.20
C MET A 291 -18.63 -5.64 16.60
N ILE A 292 -18.44 -4.76 15.62
CA ILE A 292 -17.91 -3.41 15.80
C ILE A 292 -18.93 -2.47 16.45
N THR A 293 -20.15 -2.39 15.91
CA THR A 293 -21.14 -1.36 16.26
C THR A 293 -21.91 -1.65 17.55
N THR A 294 -21.97 -2.92 17.98
CA THR A 294 -22.69 -3.35 19.19
C THR A 294 -22.16 -2.68 20.47
N ASN A 295 -23.07 -2.43 21.41
CA ASN A 295 -22.80 -1.75 22.68
C ASN A 295 -22.15 -0.35 22.51
N ASP A 296 -22.66 0.43 21.54
CA ASP A 296 -22.16 1.77 21.23
C ASP A 296 -20.64 1.77 20.99
N TYR A 297 -20.24 1.05 19.94
CA TYR A 297 -18.84 0.86 19.54
C TYR A 297 -17.95 0.32 20.68
N GLY A 298 -18.49 -0.57 21.50
CA GLY A 298 -17.83 -1.05 22.72
C GLY A 298 -16.46 -1.69 22.47
N ALA A 299 -16.27 -2.36 21.33
CA ALA A 299 -14.99 -2.91 20.92
C ALA A 299 -13.90 -1.83 20.72
N PHE A 300 -14.26 -0.72 20.06
CA PHE A 300 -13.38 0.43 19.84
C PHE A 300 -13.06 1.15 21.15
N ARG A 301 -14.10 1.38 21.97
CA ARG A 301 -13.97 2.08 23.27
C ARG A 301 -13.08 1.33 24.26
N TYR A 302 -13.16 0.00 24.29
CA TYR A 302 -12.28 -0.82 25.13
C TYR A 302 -10.84 -0.86 24.61
N ALA A 303 -10.63 -0.93 23.29
CA ALA A 303 -9.29 -0.77 22.73
C ALA A 303 -8.68 0.62 23.05
N PHE A 304 -9.52 1.66 23.11
CA PHE A 304 -9.10 3.01 23.48
C PHE A 304 -8.73 3.14 24.98
N SER A 305 -9.52 2.56 25.89
CA SER A 305 -9.26 2.67 27.33
C SER A 305 -7.96 1.99 27.77
N GLU A 306 -7.45 1.04 26.99
CA GLU A 306 -6.20 0.30 27.26
C GLU A 306 -4.98 0.86 26.47
N ASP A 307 -5.14 1.94 25.67
CA ASP A 307 -4.14 2.48 24.71
C ASP A 307 -3.65 1.46 23.65
N ASN A 308 -4.54 0.57 23.19
CA ASN A 308 -4.25 -0.50 22.22
C ASN A 308 -4.15 0.04 20.78
N ARG A 309 -3.11 0.83 20.50
CA ARG A 309 -2.93 1.57 19.24
C ARG A 309 -3.01 0.71 17.98
N GLU A 310 -2.41 -0.48 18.00
CA GLU A 310 -2.44 -1.42 16.87
C GLU A 310 -3.87 -1.92 16.57
N VAL A 311 -4.65 -2.21 17.61
CA VAL A 311 -6.07 -2.62 17.46
C VAL A 311 -6.91 -1.44 16.98
N LEU A 312 -6.72 -0.26 17.55
CA LEU A 312 -7.43 0.95 17.14
C LEU A 312 -7.19 1.26 15.66
N LYS A 313 -5.92 1.31 15.25
CA LYS A 313 -5.48 1.49 13.86
C LYS A 313 -6.10 0.44 12.95
N TRP A 314 -6.04 -0.84 13.33
CA TRP A 314 -6.62 -1.93 12.55
C TRP A 314 -8.14 -1.80 12.41
N LEU A 315 -8.87 -1.53 13.50
CA LEU A 315 -10.33 -1.32 13.48
C LEU A 315 -10.73 -0.17 12.55
N ILE A 316 -9.98 0.93 12.57
CA ILE A 316 -10.23 2.12 11.74
C ILE A 316 -9.91 1.84 10.27
N MET A 317 -8.79 1.18 9.96
CA MET A 317 -8.39 0.84 8.60
C MET A 317 -9.30 -0.21 7.94
N ASN A 318 -9.97 -1.05 8.73
CA ASN A 318 -10.80 -2.15 8.26
C ASN A 318 -12.31 -1.87 8.35
N SER A 319 -12.74 -0.69 8.84
CA SER A 319 -14.15 -0.35 8.98
C SER A 319 -14.39 1.15 8.86
N ALA A 320 -15.11 1.54 7.80
CA ALA A 320 -15.45 2.95 7.58
C ALA A 320 -16.34 3.54 8.69
N VAL A 321 -17.17 2.72 9.34
CA VAL A 321 -18.00 3.18 10.48
C VAL A 321 -17.18 3.44 11.74
N CYS A 322 -16.08 2.69 11.98
CA CYS A 322 -15.14 3.03 13.05
C CYS A 322 -14.50 4.40 12.84
N PHE A 323 -14.08 4.70 11.60
CA PHE A 323 -13.53 6.02 11.27
C PHE A 323 -14.60 7.11 11.47
N SER A 324 -15.82 6.91 10.99
CA SER A 324 -16.92 7.87 11.15
C SER A 324 -17.27 8.13 12.62
N TYR A 325 -17.25 7.09 13.48
CA TYR A 325 -17.42 7.23 14.93
C TYR A 325 -16.27 8.03 15.57
N LEU A 326 -15.01 7.71 15.23
CA LEU A 326 -13.83 8.47 15.65
C LEU A 326 -13.94 9.95 15.23
N GLU A 327 -14.41 10.22 14.02
CA GLU A 327 -14.61 11.57 13.48
C GLU A 327 -15.70 12.36 14.25
N MET A 328 -16.82 11.71 14.57
CA MET A 328 -17.92 12.29 15.33
C MET A 328 -17.53 12.63 16.77
N HIS A 329 -16.69 11.79 17.39
CA HIS A 329 -16.18 11.95 18.76
C HIS A 329 -14.78 12.58 18.81
N GLY A 330 -14.57 13.61 17.98
CA GLY A 330 -13.29 14.31 17.87
C GLY A 330 -12.85 15.05 19.14
N HIS A 331 -13.74 15.31 20.10
CA HIS A 331 -13.38 15.87 21.40
C HIS A 331 -12.75 14.82 22.34
N GLU A 332 -13.26 13.60 22.31
CA GLU A 332 -12.82 12.48 23.14
C GLU A 332 -11.58 11.80 22.56
N TYR A 333 -11.49 11.71 21.23
CA TYR A 333 -10.48 10.90 20.53
C TYR A 333 -9.58 11.70 19.56
N GLY A 334 -9.74 13.03 19.44
CA GLY A 334 -9.02 13.85 18.45
C GLY A 334 -7.49 13.77 18.53
N ALA A 335 -6.93 13.56 19.73
CA ALA A 335 -5.49 13.36 19.93
C ALA A 335 -4.95 12.06 19.30
N LEU A 336 -5.80 11.04 19.13
CA LEU A 336 -5.48 9.79 18.43
C LEU A 336 -5.65 9.94 16.92
N MET A 337 -6.61 10.76 16.48
CA MET A 337 -7.03 10.88 15.09
C MET A 337 -5.90 11.36 14.15
N VAL A 338 -5.17 12.43 14.52
CA VAL A 338 -4.14 13.01 13.63
C VAL A 338 -2.97 12.03 13.39
N PRO A 339 -2.31 11.46 14.43
CA PRO A 339 -1.24 10.49 14.21
C PRO A 339 -1.67 9.25 13.41
N LEU A 340 -2.90 8.77 13.60
CA LEU A 340 -3.40 7.62 12.84
C LEU A 340 -3.65 7.96 11.37
N MET A 341 -4.21 9.14 11.05
CA MET A 341 -4.36 9.57 9.66
C MET A 341 -2.99 9.70 8.98
N ASP A 342 -2.01 10.32 9.65
CA ASP A 342 -0.64 10.46 9.13
C ASP A 342 -0.03 9.08 8.84
N ASP A 343 -0.15 8.11 9.74
CA ASP A 343 0.32 6.74 9.52
C ASP A 343 -0.39 6.05 8.35
N MET A 344 -1.71 6.16 8.24
CA MET A 344 -2.48 5.59 7.14
C MET A 344 -2.08 6.18 5.77
N ILE A 345 -1.83 7.49 5.71
CA ILE A 345 -1.36 8.19 4.51
C ILE A 345 0.09 7.79 4.18
N ARG A 346 0.94 7.64 5.20
CA ARG A 346 2.34 7.19 5.07
C ARG A 346 2.42 5.79 4.49
N GLU A 347 1.64 4.85 5.03
CA GLU A 347 1.55 3.46 4.55
C GLU A 347 1.04 3.38 3.11
N LEU A 348 -0.03 4.12 2.78
CA LEU A 348 -0.58 4.15 1.43
C LEU A 348 0.40 4.74 0.40
N ASN A 349 1.20 5.74 0.79
CA ASN A 349 2.30 6.25 -0.03
C ASN A 349 3.40 5.20 -0.21
N HIS A 350 3.82 4.49 0.85
CA HIS A 350 4.81 3.40 0.74
C HIS A 350 4.34 2.27 -0.18
N GLU A 351 3.06 1.88 -0.10
CA GLU A 351 2.46 0.91 -1.02
C GLU A 351 2.49 1.39 -2.47
N ARG A 352 2.15 2.67 -2.73
CA ARG A 352 2.23 3.27 -4.06
C ARG A 352 3.65 3.24 -4.62
N GLU A 353 4.65 3.63 -3.81
CA GLU A 353 6.04 3.64 -4.25
C GLU A 353 6.57 2.23 -4.50
N HIS A 354 6.24 1.26 -3.65
CA HIS A 354 6.60 -0.14 -3.88
C HIS A 354 5.92 -0.73 -5.14
N PHE A 355 4.65 -0.39 -5.37
CA PHE A 355 3.93 -0.76 -6.59
C PHE A 355 4.57 -0.12 -7.83
N ARG A 356 4.98 1.15 -7.77
CA ARG A 356 5.67 1.85 -8.86
C ARG A 356 7.03 1.21 -9.19
N LEU A 357 7.78 0.78 -8.18
CA LEU A 357 9.06 0.07 -8.38
C LEU A 357 8.87 -1.32 -9.00
N THR A 358 7.85 -2.07 -8.58
CA THR A 358 7.59 -3.44 -9.07
C THR A 358 6.80 -3.47 -10.39
N ARG A 359 6.04 -2.43 -10.71
CA ARG A 359 5.16 -2.33 -11.90
C ARG A 359 5.14 -0.90 -12.46
N PRO A 360 6.25 -0.39 -13.05
CA PRO A 360 6.39 1.01 -13.43
C PRO A 360 5.39 1.55 -14.47
N ASN A 361 4.74 0.66 -15.24
CA ASN A 361 3.73 1.01 -16.25
C ASN A 361 2.29 0.74 -15.79
N ALA A 362 2.06 0.33 -14.54
CA ALA A 362 0.73 0.09 -14.00
C ALA A 362 0.27 1.28 -13.13
N VAL A 363 -1.04 1.53 -13.11
CA VAL A 363 -1.65 2.52 -12.22
C VAL A 363 -1.86 1.88 -10.85
N PHE A 364 -1.40 2.54 -9.78
CA PHE A 364 -1.68 2.14 -8.41
C PHE A 364 -3.14 2.42 -8.07
N ASP A 365 -3.84 1.43 -7.50
CA ASP A 365 -5.23 1.60 -7.08
C ASP A 365 -5.60 0.69 -5.89
N ILE A 366 -6.54 1.14 -5.05
CA ILE A 366 -6.99 0.41 -3.85
C ILE A 366 -8.10 -0.57 -4.24
N GLN A 367 -7.85 -1.87 -4.02
CA GLN A 367 -8.82 -2.93 -4.36
C GLN A 367 -9.87 -3.20 -3.25
N ASP A 368 -9.56 -2.87 -1.99
CA ASP A 368 -10.49 -3.07 -0.87
C ASP A 368 -11.49 -1.92 -0.75
N GLU A 369 -12.77 -2.21 -0.96
CA GLU A 369 -13.84 -1.20 -0.90
C GLU A 369 -14.00 -0.55 0.48
N GLU A 370 -13.77 -1.28 1.58
CA GLU A 370 -13.84 -0.67 2.92
C GLU A 370 -12.70 0.31 3.12
N ARG A 371 -11.48 -0.04 2.67
CA ARG A 371 -10.34 0.89 2.69
C ARG A 371 -10.60 2.13 1.84
N VAL A 372 -11.26 2.02 0.69
CA VAL A 372 -11.68 3.18 -0.12
C VAL A 372 -12.65 4.08 0.67
N LYS A 373 -13.67 3.51 1.32
CA LYS A 373 -14.61 4.28 2.16
C LYS A 373 -13.90 4.98 3.32
N VAL A 374 -12.98 4.30 4.01
CA VAL A 374 -12.14 4.89 5.06
C VAL A 374 -11.36 6.09 4.52
N MET A 375 -10.74 5.99 3.34
CA MET A 375 -10.01 7.11 2.73
C MET A 375 -10.92 8.30 2.35
N LEU A 376 -12.19 8.06 2.00
CA LEU A 376 -13.16 9.14 1.78
C LEU A 376 -13.48 9.90 3.08
N PHE A 377 -13.55 9.22 4.23
CA PHE A 377 -13.66 9.89 5.54
C PHE A 377 -12.35 10.60 5.96
N VAL A 378 -11.18 10.08 5.60
CA VAL A 378 -9.90 10.82 5.75
C VAL A 378 -9.94 12.13 4.95
N ILE A 379 -10.35 12.07 3.67
CA ILE A 379 -10.53 13.27 2.83
C ILE A 379 -11.52 14.25 3.48
N ARG A 380 -12.69 13.77 3.94
CA ARG A 380 -13.70 14.57 4.66
C ARG A 380 -13.08 15.34 5.84
N ASN A 381 -12.26 14.67 6.64
CA ASN A 381 -11.59 15.28 7.78
C ASN A 381 -10.54 16.32 7.36
N LEU A 382 -9.64 15.97 6.43
CA LEU A 382 -8.61 16.88 5.90
C LEU A 382 -9.22 18.15 5.29
N ILE A 383 -10.36 18.03 4.61
CA ILE A 383 -11.12 19.18 4.08
C ILE A 383 -11.59 20.07 5.23
N ARG A 384 -12.22 19.48 6.27
CA ARG A 384 -12.75 20.21 7.43
C ARG A 384 -11.69 21.01 8.18
N GLN A 385 -10.45 20.51 8.23
CA GLN A 385 -9.34 21.20 8.87
C GLN A 385 -8.86 22.46 8.11
N ASN A 386 -9.21 22.60 6.81
CA ASN A 386 -8.87 23.73 5.94
C ASN A 386 -7.41 24.25 6.09
N ASN A 387 -6.46 23.31 6.11
CA ASN A 387 -5.03 23.59 6.24
C ASN A 387 -4.31 23.37 4.90
N SER A 388 -3.57 24.36 4.44
CA SER A 388 -2.83 24.30 3.17
C SER A 388 -1.77 23.20 3.12
N ALA A 389 -1.24 22.77 4.26
CA ALA A 389 -0.32 21.63 4.35
C ALA A 389 -0.96 20.31 3.87
N HIS A 390 -2.29 20.18 3.90
CA HIS A 390 -2.99 18.98 3.45
C HIS A 390 -3.28 18.97 1.94
N ASN A 391 -2.94 20.03 1.21
CA ASN A 391 -3.27 20.16 -0.22
C ASN A 391 -2.61 19.07 -1.07
N GLU A 392 -1.35 18.72 -0.79
CA GLU A 392 -0.62 17.65 -1.49
C GLU A 392 -1.23 16.27 -1.21
N ILE A 393 -1.57 16.00 0.06
CA ILE A 393 -2.25 14.78 0.51
C ILE A 393 -3.61 14.64 -0.19
N LEU A 394 -4.40 15.72 -0.22
CA LEU A 394 -5.70 15.74 -0.89
C LEU A 394 -5.59 15.47 -2.40
N ASN A 395 -4.61 16.07 -3.08
CA ASN A 395 -4.35 15.79 -4.50
C ASN A 395 -4.00 14.31 -4.71
N PHE A 396 -3.06 13.76 -3.92
CA PHE A 396 -2.68 12.35 -3.98
C PHE A 396 -3.89 11.41 -3.81
N LEU A 397 -4.69 11.58 -2.76
CA LEU A 397 -5.83 10.71 -2.48
C LEU A 397 -6.92 10.80 -3.57
N ILE A 398 -7.11 11.98 -4.18
CA ILE A 398 -8.08 12.21 -5.27
C ILE A 398 -7.59 11.67 -6.63
N GLU A 399 -6.29 11.41 -6.79
CA GLU A 399 -5.73 10.79 -8.00
C GLU A 399 -5.91 9.27 -8.04
N ILE A 400 -6.05 8.60 -6.88
CA ILE A 400 -6.29 7.15 -6.79
C ILE A 400 -7.62 6.79 -7.47
N PRO A 401 -7.65 5.94 -8.53
CA PRO A 401 -8.84 5.72 -9.34
C PRO A 401 -10.10 5.29 -8.57
N SER A 402 -10.00 4.32 -7.66
CA SER A 402 -11.14 3.80 -6.90
C SER A 402 -11.68 4.78 -5.85
N ILE A 403 -10.85 5.71 -5.35
CA ILE A 403 -11.31 6.85 -4.55
C ILE A 403 -11.98 7.87 -5.47
N ARG A 404 -11.30 8.27 -6.56
CA ARG A 404 -11.77 9.28 -7.52
C ARG A 404 -13.15 8.97 -8.09
N ALA A 405 -13.41 7.69 -8.38
CA ALA A 405 -14.70 7.21 -8.83
C ALA A 405 -15.83 7.51 -7.82
N ARG A 406 -15.55 7.42 -6.52
CA ARG A 406 -16.52 7.48 -5.42
C ARG A 406 -16.64 8.84 -4.71
N LEU A 407 -15.84 9.85 -5.08
CA LEU A 407 -15.88 11.22 -4.49
C LEU A 407 -17.25 11.94 -4.56
N HIS A 408 -18.16 11.44 -5.41
CA HIS A 408 -19.50 11.99 -5.61
C HIS A 408 -20.58 11.31 -4.76
N GLU A 409 -20.24 10.17 -4.15
CA GLU A 409 -21.15 9.35 -3.34
C GLU A 409 -21.49 10.05 -2.02
N THR A 410 -22.60 9.61 -1.43
CA THR A 410 -23.04 10.05 -0.11
C THR A 410 -22.26 9.29 0.98
N LEU A 411 -21.57 10.01 1.87
CA LEU A 411 -20.89 9.40 3.03
C LEU A 411 -21.79 9.30 4.26
N THR A 412 -22.73 10.25 4.40
CA THR A 412 -23.79 10.23 5.41
C THR A 412 -25.17 10.34 4.78
N ASP A 413 -25.66 11.56 4.51
CA ASP A 413 -27.05 11.80 4.06
C ASP A 413 -27.20 12.59 2.73
N GLN A 414 -26.16 13.26 2.23
CA GLN A 414 -26.25 14.10 1.02
C GLN A 414 -25.22 13.76 -0.07
N PRO A 415 -25.64 13.74 -1.36
CA PRO A 415 -24.72 13.54 -2.48
C PRO A 415 -23.78 14.74 -2.64
N ASN A 416 -22.53 14.49 -3.08
CA ASN A 416 -21.45 15.48 -3.09
C ASN A 416 -21.12 16.11 -1.72
N GLU A 417 -21.26 15.36 -0.63
CA GLU A 417 -21.00 15.84 0.73
C GLU A 417 -19.63 16.52 0.88
N LEU A 418 -18.58 15.97 0.25
CA LEU A 418 -17.22 16.50 0.29
C LEU A 418 -17.11 17.91 -0.34
N VAL A 419 -17.87 18.19 -1.41
CA VAL A 419 -17.91 19.53 -2.02
C VAL A 419 -18.65 20.51 -1.12
N HIS A 420 -19.79 20.10 -0.59
CA HIS A 420 -20.57 20.93 0.33
C HIS A 420 -19.75 21.29 1.59
N LEU A 421 -19.01 20.31 2.14
CA LEU A 421 -18.09 20.52 3.24
C LEU A 421 -16.94 21.47 2.87
N ALA A 422 -16.34 21.32 1.69
CA ALA A 422 -15.27 22.22 1.22
C ALA A 422 -15.76 23.66 1.04
N LEU A 423 -16.97 23.87 0.51
CA LEU A 423 -17.58 25.20 0.34
C LEU A 423 -17.90 25.83 1.70
N THR A 424 -18.62 25.12 2.56
CA THR A 424 -19.03 25.60 3.90
C THR A 424 -17.87 25.87 4.86
N THR A 425 -16.73 25.18 4.70
CA THR A 425 -15.51 25.41 5.49
C THR A 425 -14.57 26.45 4.86
N GLY A 426 -14.89 26.97 3.67
CA GLY A 426 -14.05 27.92 2.93
C GLY A 426 -12.78 27.29 2.35
N ASN A 427 -12.71 25.96 2.22
CA ASN A 427 -11.58 25.24 1.65
C ASN A 427 -11.62 25.29 0.12
N THR A 428 -11.19 26.42 -0.44
CA THR A 428 -11.23 26.71 -1.88
C THR A 428 -10.38 25.76 -2.71
N HIS A 429 -9.27 25.23 -2.17
CA HIS A 429 -8.45 24.23 -2.86
C HIS A 429 -9.21 22.91 -2.99
N ALA A 430 -9.76 22.39 -1.88
CA ALA A 430 -10.57 21.18 -1.89
C ALA A 430 -11.80 21.30 -2.82
N ALA A 431 -12.53 22.41 -2.75
CA ALA A 431 -13.68 22.65 -3.61
C ALA A 431 -13.28 22.61 -5.11
N ARG A 432 -12.16 23.26 -5.47
CA ARG A 432 -11.64 23.29 -6.85
C ARG A 432 -11.24 21.90 -7.36
N ILE A 433 -10.52 21.10 -6.56
CA ILE A 433 -10.05 19.78 -6.99
C ILE A 433 -11.19 18.75 -7.07
N LEU A 434 -12.16 18.81 -6.14
CA LEU A 434 -13.36 17.96 -6.22
C LEU A 434 -14.23 18.31 -7.43
N LEU A 435 -14.46 19.61 -7.69
CA LEU A 435 -15.21 20.07 -8.88
C LEU A 435 -14.46 19.83 -10.21
N SER A 436 -13.17 19.48 -10.16
CA SER A 436 -12.42 19.01 -11.34
C SER A 436 -12.86 17.61 -11.80
N VAL A 437 -13.47 16.81 -10.92
CA VAL A 437 -13.99 15.47 -11.22
C VAL A 437 -15.38 15.57 -11.86
N ASP A 438 -15.54 15.03 -13.06
CA ASP A 438 -16.77 15.23 -13.84
C ASP A 438 -18.00 14.56 -13.20
N ALA A 439 -17.83 13.43 -12.49
CA ALA A 439 -18.92 12.78 -11.75
C ALA A 439 -19.48 13.69 -10.64
N VAL A 440 -18.59 14.29 -9.85
CA VAL A 440 -18.90 15.26 -8.81
C VAL A 440 -19.60 16.49 -9.41
N ARG A 441 -19.03 17.07 -10.48
CA ARG A 441 -19.60 18.26 -11.14
C ARG A 441 -21.01 18.01 -11.69
N ARG A 442 -21.27 16.83 -12.28
CA ARG A 442 -22.57 16.44 -12.84
C ARG A 442 -23.66 16.45 -11.77
N ILE A 443 -23.40 15.84 -10.62
CA ILE A 443 -24.35 15.75 -9.50
C ILE A 443 -24.54 17.13 -8.83
N ALA A 444 -23.50 17.97 -8.78
CA ALA A 444 -23.60 19.32 -8.25
C ALA A 444 -24.53 20.20 -9.10
N ALA A 445 -24.47 20.04 -10.43
CA ALA A 445 -25.35 20.72 -11.37
C ALA A 445 -26.80 20.20 -11.31
N GLN A 446 -26.99 18.89 -11.22
CA GLN A 446 -28.32 18.26 -11.15
C GLN A 446 -29.12 18.72 -9.92
N ASN A 447 -28.46 18.82 -8.76
CA ASN A 447 -29.11 19.17 -7.49
C ASN A 447 -29.24 20.69 -7.24
N ASN A 448 -28.98 21.55 -8.24
CA ASN A 448 -29.09 23.01 -8.12
C ASN A 448 -28.28 23.66 -6.96
N PHE A 449 -27.18 23.04 -6.50
CA PHE A 449 -26.41 23.51 -5.32
C PHE A 449 -26.02 25.00 -5.41
N TYR A 450 -25.63 25.48 -6.60
CA TYR A 450 -25.24 26.87 -6.89
C TYR A 450 -26.36 27.92 -6.72
N ARG A 451 -27.55 27.55 -6.26
CA ARG A 451 -28.70 28.45 -6.11
C ARG A 451 -28.87 29.02 -4.69
N ILE A 452 -28.21 28.46 -3.69
CA ILE A 452 -28.42 28.80 -2.26
C ILE A 452 -27.37 29.80 -1.72
N GLU A 453 -26.17 29.89 -2.30
CA GLU A 453 -25.09 30.74 -1.77
C GLU A 453 -25.15 32.23 -2.20
N ALA A 454 -26.16 32.62 -2.99
CA ALA A 454 -26.39 34.01 -3.39
C ALA A 454 -26.70 34.98 -2.22
N THR A 455 -26.89 34.47 -1.00
CA THR A 455 -27.16 35.25 0.22
C THR A 455 -25.92 35.59 1.05
N HIS A 456 -24.76 34.96 0.81
CA HIS A 456 -23.54 35.15 1.60
C HIS A 456 -22.43 35.92 0.87
N GLY A 457 -22.77 36.67 -0.19
CA GLY A 457 -21.89 37.68 -0.78
C GLY A 457 -20.84 37.19 -1.78
N ILE A 458 -20.77 35.89 -2.08
CA ILE A 458 -19.93 35.36 -3.17
C ILE A 458 -20.85 34.82 -4.28
N ASP A 459 -21.00 35.59 -5.36
CA ASP A 459 -21.75 35.13 -6.52
C ASP A 459 -20.92 34.15 -7.36
N TYR A 460 -21.07 32.86 -7.10
CA TYR A 460 -20.44 31.80 -7.89
C TYR A 460 -20.99 31.68 -9.33
N ARG A 461 -22.05 32.41 -9.70
CA ARG A 461 -22.36 32.65 -11.12
C ARG A 461 -21.38 33.60 -11.77
N THR A 462 -20.79 34.55 -11.03
CA THR A 462 -19.65 35.33 -11.52
C THR A 462 -18.43 34.45 -11.70
N LEU A 463 -18.18 33.50 -10.77
CA LEU A 463 -17.05 32.58 -10.87
C LEU A 463 -17.17 31.54 -12.01
N THR A 464 -18.41 31.23 -12.45
CA THR A 464 -18.69 30.38 -13.64
C THR A 464 -18.94 31.17 -14.92
N ARG A 465 -19.12 32.49 -14.84
CA ARG A 465 -19.12 33.44 -15.99
C ARG A 465 -17.78 34.15 -16.19
N ASP A 466 -16.84 33.97 -15.27
CA ASP A 466 -15.48 34.46 -15.40
C ASP A 466 -14.80 33.72 -16.55
N HIS A 467 -14.83 34.35 -17.72
CA HIS A 467 -14.32 33.80 -18.97
C HIS A 467 -12.80 33.53 -18.92
N GLU A 468 -12.08 33.94 -17.87
CA GLU A 468 -10.66 33.65 -17.65
C GLU A 468 -10.38 32.45 -16.73
N SER A 469 -11.31 31.99 -15.88
CA SER A 469 -11.00 31.05 -14.78
C SER A 469 -10.50 29.66 -15.20
N SER A 470 -10.60 29.30 -16.49
CA SER A 470 -10.00 28.09 -17.09
C SER A 470 -8.52 28.24 -17.44
N MET A 471 -7.97 29.45 -17.45
CA MET A 471 -6.54 29.72 -17.51
C MET A 471 -5.90 29.56 -16.12
N ARG A 472 -6.68 29.69 -15.04
CA ARG A 472 -6.25 29.49 -13.65
C ARG A 472 -6.24 28.02 -13.18
N SER A 473 -6.69 27.08 -14.02
CA SER A 473 -6.49 25.64 -13.78
C SER A 473 -5.12 25.13 -14.25
N LEU A 474 -4.38 25.96 -14.97
CA LEU A 474 -2.97 25.76 -15.27
C LEU A 474 -2.13 26.08 -14.03
N SER A 475 -1.05 25.35 -13.78
CA SER A 475 -0.05 25.68 -12.76
C SER A 475 0.53 27.09 -12.97
N GLU A 476 1.08 27.74 -11.94
CA GLU A 476 1.70 29.07 -12.12
C GLU A 476 2.78 29.09 -13.21
N GLY A 477 3.51 27.99 -13.38
CA GLY A 477 4.47 27.82 -14.45
C GLY A 477 3.83 27.78 -15.84
N GLU A 478 2.70 27.07 -16.00
CA GLU A 478 1.93 27.04 -17.24
C GLU A 478 1.26 28.39 -17.53
N GLN A 479 0.76 29.10 -16.51
CA GLN A 479 0.23 30.47 -16.65
C GLN A 479 1.30 31.44 -17.17
N LYS A 480 2.48 31.48 -16.53
CA LYS A 480 3.63 32.31 -16.98
C LYS A 480 4.15 31.92 -18.36
N ARG A 481 4.06 30.64 -18.74
CA ARG A 481 4.39 30.15 -20.10
C ARG A 481 3.41 30.65 -21.15
N LEU A 482 2.12 30.53 -20.86
CA LEU A 482 1.04 31.00 -21.71
C LEU A 482 1.05 32.53 -21.85
N GLU A 483 1.34 33.25 -20.77
CA GLU A 483 1.55 34.70 -20.76
C GLU A 483 2.71 35.14 -21.69
N LYS A 484 3.84 34.40 -21.71
CA LYS A 484 4.92 34.66 -22.69
C LYS A 484 4.46 34.48 -24.14
N ALA A 485 3.68 33.44 -24.43
CA ALA A 485 3.14 33.21 -25.78
C ALA A 485 2.12 34.27 -26.18
N ILE A 486 1.24 34.69 -25.26
CA ILE A 486 0.30 35.81 -25.45
C ILE A 486 1.09 37.08 -25.76
N ASN A 487 2.04 37.47 -24.91
CA ASN A 487 2.83 38.70 -25.10
C ASN A 487 3.61 38.74 -26.42
N TYR A 488 3.98 37.59 -26.98
CA TYR A 488 4.68 37.48 -28.26
C TYR A 488 3.74 37.51 -29.48
N TYR A 489 2.63 36.75 -29.45
CA TYR A 489 1.74 36.60 -30.61
C TYR A 489 0.54 37.56 -30.63
N GLN A 490 0.12 38.12 -29.49
CA GLN A 490 -1.01 39.04 -29.41
C GLN A 490 -0.85 40.28 -30.32
N PRO A 491 0.32 40.95 -30.42
CA PRO A 491 0.50 42.09 -31.35
C PRO A 491 0.23 41.73 -32.82
N THR A 492 0.55 40.50 -33.23
CA THR A 492 0.28 39.98 -34.58
C THR A 492 -1.21 39.71 -34.78
N ILE A 493 -1.92 39.23 -33.74
CA ILE A 493 -3.37 39.02 -33.76
C ILE A 493 -4.12 40.35 -33.81
N ASP A 494 -3.67 41.35 -33.04
CA ASP A 494 -4.27 42.68 -33.01
C ASP A 494 -4.08 43.42 -34.37
N ALA A 495 -2.91 43.24 -35.00
CA ALA A 495 -2.61 43.85 -36.29
C ALA A 495 -3.31 43.18 -37.49
N ARG A 496 -3.46 41.84 -37.48
CA ARG A 496 -4.05 41.07 -38.60
C ARG A 496 -5.54 40.78 -38.43
N GLY A 497 -6.04 40.80 -37.20
CA GLY A 497 -7.36 40.30 -36.82
C GLY A 497 -7.39 38.77 -36.71
N ALA A 498 -7.99 38.26 -35.61
CA ALA A 498 -8.11 36.82 -35.38
C ALA A 498 -8.87 36.09 -36.52
N ASP A 499 -9.89 36.73 -37.11
CA ASP A 499 -10.65 36.15 -38.23
C ASP A 499 -9.77 35.87 -39.46
N SER A 500 -8.87 36.80 -39.83
CA SER A 500 -7.95 36.61 -40.96
C SER A 500 -7.01 35.41 -40.75
N ILE A 501 -6.55 35.22 -39.52
CA ILE A 501 -5.66 34.09 -39.15
C ILE A 501 -6.44 32.77 -39.14
N ILE A 502 -7.71 32.78 -38.71
CA ILE A 502 -8.59 31.60 -38.80
C ILE A 502 -8.91 31.24 -40.26
N ASP A 503 -9.08 32.22 -41.14
CA ASP A 503 -9.30 31.95 -42.58
C ASP A 503 -8.00 31.47 -43.29
N GLU A 504 -6.82 31.91 -42.83
CA GLU A 504 -5.54 31.31 -43.23
C GLU A 504 -5.47 29.82 -42.80
N LEU A 505 -5.80 29.50 -41.55
CA LEU A 505 -5.89 28.12 -41.06
C LEU A 505 -6.89 27.29 -41.88
N LYS A 506 -8.08 27.80 -42.18
CA LYS A 506 -9.07 27.11 -43.06
C LYS A 506 -8.49 26.85 -44.45
N THR A 507 -7.75 27.81 -45.00
CA THR A 507 -7.09 27.67 -46.31
C THR A 507 -6.06 26.54 -46.27
N THR A 508 -5.21 26.50 -45.24
CA THR A 508 -4.26 25.40 -45.00
C THR A 508 -4.95 24.05 -44.87
N LEU A 509 -6.03 23.96 -44.09
CA LEU A 509 -6.83 22.74 -43.92
C LEU A 509 -7.46 22.26 -45.25
N ALA A 510 -7.95 23.20 -46.06
CA ALA A 510 -8.49 22.91 -47.39
C ALA A 510 -7.40 22.38 -48.34
N THR A 511 -6.20 22.97 -48.35
CA THR A 511 -5.05 22.45 -49.12
C THR A 511 -4.64 21.05 -48.67
N ILE A 512 -4.59 20.79 -47.36
CA ILE A 512 -4.28 19.46 -46.82
C ILE A 512 -5.32 18.43 -47.27
N TYR A 513 -6.61 18.78 -47.25
CA TYR A 513 -7.67 17.90 -47.74
C TYR A 513 -7.58 17.66 -49.25
N VAL A 514 -7.36 18.70 -50.07
CA VAL A 514 -7.25 18.55 -51.53
C VAL A 514 -6.05 17.67 -51.94
N ASN A 515 -4.96 17.71 -51.17
CA ASN A 515 -3.78 16.87 -51.42
C ASN A 515 -3.97 15.39 -51.00
N SER A 516 -4.92 15.09 -50.10
CA SER A 516 -5.19 13.74 -49.60
C SER A 516 -6.67 13.55 -49.26
N PRO A 517 -7.59 13.67 -50.24
CA PRO A 517 -9.03 13.76 -49.98
C PRO A 517 -9.61 12.46 -49.43
N ALA A 518 -10.73 12.57 -48.71
CA ALA A 518 -11.49 11.39 -48.30
C ALA A 518 -12.09 10.69 -49.54
N GLN A 519 -12.14 9.36 -49.51
CA GLN A 519 -12.58 8.53 -50.62
C GLN A 519 -13.51 7.43 -50.13
N ILE A 520 -14.41 6.98 -51.01
CA ILE A 520 -15.26 5.80 -50.81
C ILE A 520 -15.25 4.92 -52.06
N GLU A 521 -15.53 3.63 -51.91
CA GLU A 521 -15.80 2.73 -53.03
C GLU A 521 -17.31 2.62 -53.23
N VAL A 522 -17.76 2.81 -54.47
CA VAL A 522 -19.17 2.63 -54.90
C VAL A 522 -19.17 1.79 -56.18
N ASP A 523 -19.88 0.66 -56.16
CA ASP A 523 -20.00 -0.28 -57.28
C ASP A 523 -18.65 -0.65 -57.94
N GLY A 524 -17.57 -0.71 -57.14
CA GLY A 524 -16.20 -1.05 -57.58
C GLY A 524 -15.37 0.12 -58.12
N GLN A 525 -15.85 1.36 -58.04
CA GLN A 525 -15.11 2.57 -58.42
C GLN A 525 -14.84 3.45 -57.20
N THR A 526 -13.63 4.01 -57.11
CA THR A 526 -13.24 4.95 -56.04
C THR A 526 -13.76 6.35 -56.37
N ILE A 527 -14.70 6.84 -55.56
CA ILE A 527 -15.20 8.22 -55.63
C ILE A 527 -14.43 9.08 -54.64
N THR A 528 -13.85 10.18 -55.15
CA THR A 528 -13.22 11.21 -54.31
C THR A 528 -14.29 12.16 -53.79
N LEU A 529 -14.32 12.36 -52.47
CA LEU A 529 -15.33 13.18 -51.82
C LEU A 529 -14.97 14.68 -51.89
N PRO A 530 -15.89 15.56 -52.31
CA PRO A 530 -15.64 17.01 -52.44
C PRO A 530 -15.43 17.69 -51.09
N LEU A 531 -14.90 18.92 -51.10
CA LEU A 531 -14.66 19.67 -49.86
C LEU A 531 -15.96 20.21 -49.25
N TYR A 532 -16.89 20.67 -50.09
CA TYR A 532 -18.09 21.40 -49.67
C TYR A 532 -19.37 20.56 -49.69
N PHE A 533 -20.32 20.89 -48.80
CA PHE A 533 -21.55 20.12 -48.61
C PHE A 533 -22.50 20.17 -49.82
N ASN A 534 -22.58 21.31 -50.50
CA ASN A 534 -23.35 21.47 -51.73
C ASN A 534 -22.87 20.52 -52.84
N GLU A 535 -21.56 20.40 -53.02
CA GLU A 535 -20.94 19.47 -53.99
C GLU A 535 -21.22 18.01 -53.61
N LEU A 536 -21.15 17.65 -52.31
CA LEU A 536 -21.53 16.33 -51.83
C LEU A 536 -22.98 15.98 -52.19
N THR A 537 -23.92 16.92 -52.04
CA THR A 537 -25.32 16.69 -52.42
C THR A 537 -25.53 16.51 -53.93
N GLN A 538 -24.64 17.03 -54.77
CA GLN A 538 -24.71 16.86 -56.23
C GLN A 538 -24.26 15.47 -56.70
N LEU A 539 -23.54 14.71 -55.86
CA LEU A 539 -23.13 13.33 -56.17
C LEU A 539 -24.30 12.32 -56.22
N ASN A 540 -25.47 12.68 -55.68
CA ASN A 540 -26.68 11.83 -55.70
C ASN A 540 -26.47 10.38 -55.23
N LEU A 541 -25.61 10.19 -54.21
CA LEU A 541 -25.25 8.87 -53.67
C LEU A 541 -26.45 8.12 -53.10
N LYS A 542 -26.45 6.78 -53.23
CA LYS A 542 -27.47 5.91 -52.59
C LYS A 542 -27.34 6.05 -51.06
N PRO A 543 -28.41 5.79 -50.27
CA PRO A 543 -28.37 6.03 -48.82
C PRO A 543 -27.23 5.34 -48.05
N GLY A 544 -26.84 4.12 -48.46
CA GLY A 544 -25.69 3.41 -47.87
C GLY A 544 -24.34 4.08 -48.19
N ASP A 545 -24.14 4.41 -49.46
CA ASP A 545 -22.92 5.07 -49.95
C ASP A 545 -22.77 6.47 -49.35
N TYR A 546 -23.88 7.20 -49.16
CA TYR A 546 -23.91 8.47 -48.47
C TYR A 546 -23.50 8.35 -46.99
N GLN A 547 -23.94 7.32 -46.27
CA GLN A 547 -23.48 7.07 -44.90
C GLN A 547 -21.99 6.70 -44.84
N ASN A 548 -21.47 5.99 -45.85
CA ASN A 548 -20.04 5.72 -45.96
C ASN A 548 -19.25 7.01 -46.26
N ALA A 549 -19.78 7.91 -47.10
CA ALA A 549 -19.20 9.23 -47.36
C ALA A 549 -19.08 10.04 -46.06
N LEU A 550 -20.16 10.11 -45.28
CA LEU A 550 -20.16 10.79 -43.97
C LEU A 550 -19.09 10.22 -43.03
N LYS A 551 -18.97 8.88 -42.91
CA LYS A 551 -17.93 8.24 -42.10
C LYS A 551 -16.51 8.60 -42.55
N ALA A 552 -16.25 8.61 -43.86
CA ALA A 552 -14.96 8.99 -44.41
C ALA A 552 -14.61 10.47 -44.09
N TYR A 553 -15.59 11.38 -44.17
CA TYR A 553 -15.42 12.76 -43.70
C TYR A 553 -15.12 12.85 -42.20
N TYR A 554 -15.81 12.08 -41.36
CA TYR A 554 -15.59 12.06 -39.90
C TYR A 554 -14.20 11.55 -39.51
N GLN A 555 -13.66 10.59 -40.26
CA GLN A 555 -12.32 10.06 -40.04
C GLN A 555 -11.22 11.03 -40.50
N HIS A 556 -11.48 11.82 -41.55
CA HIS A 556 -10.51 12.78 -42.07
C HIS A 556 -10.30 13.98 -41.12
N LYS A 557 -9.09 14.09 -40.55
CA LYS A 557 -8.76 15.09 -39.51
C LYS A 557 -8.84 16.53 -40.01
N ALA A 558 -8.19 16.89 -41.12
CA ALA A 558 -8.23 18.27 -41.64
C ALA A 558 -9.65 18.74 -42.00
N HIS A 559 -10.45 17.89 -42.68
CA HIS A 559 -11.87 18.17 -42.94
C HIS A 559 -12.66 18.33 -41.63
N THR A 560 -12.40 17.50 -40.62
CA THR A 560 -13.05 17.62 -39.30
C THR A 560 -12.76 18.95 -38.62
N VAL A 561 -11.51 19.45 -38.67
CA VAL A 561 -11.20 20.80 -38.16
C VAL A 561 -11.89 21.88 -39.00
N LEU A 562 -11.93 21.74 -40.32
CA LEU A 562 -12.61 22.69 -41.20
C LEU A 562 -14.11 22.78 -40.87
N ARG A 563 -14.78 21.64 -40.62
CA ARG A 563 -16.18 21.58 -40.18
C ARG A 563 -16.41 22.18 -38.79
N TYR A 564 -15.50 21.93 -37.85
CA TYR A 564 -15.52 22.56 -36.52
C TYR A 564 -15.46 24.10 -36.62
N LEU A 565 -14.68 24.64 -37.56
CA LEU A 565 -14.52 26.08 -37.81
C LEU A 565 -15.51 26.66 -38.85
N SER A 566 -16.53 25.90 -39.27
CA SER A 566 -17.51 26.33 -40.29
C SER A 566 -18.82 26.83 -39.67
N ILE A 567 -19.42 27.85 -40.32
CA ILE A 567 -20.76 28.36 -40.01
C ILE A 567 -21.54 28.42 -41.33
N PRO A 568 -22.63 27.65 -41.48
CA PRO A 568 -23.07 26.53 -40.64
C PRO A 568 -22.16 25.30 -40.75
N ASN A 569 -22.28 24.33 -39.83
CA ASN A 569 -21.71 22.97 -40.01
C ASN A 569 -22.84 22.00 -40.39
N HIS A 570 -22.84 21.52 -41.64
CA HIS A 570 -23.85 20.61 -42.18
C HIS A 570 -23.72 19.15 -41.70
N TRP A 571 -22.61 18.77 -41.06
CA TRP A 571 -22.30 17.41 -40.61
C TRP A 571 -22.49 17.19 -39.10
N ILE A 572 -23.09 18.16 -38.42
CA ILE A 572 -23.26 18.16 -36.96
C ILE A 572 -24.35 17.18 -36.52
N HIS A 573 -24.18 16.52 -35.37
CA HIS A 573 -25.20 15.59 -34.88
C HIS A 573 -26.50 16.33 -34.50
N PRO A 574 -27.70 15.80 -34.80
CA PRO A 574 -28.97 16.42 -34.41
C PRO A 574 -29.03 16.73 -32.91
N ASP A 575 -28.61 15.77 -32.08
CA ASP A 575 -28.61 15.86 -30.60
C ASP A 575 -27.31 16.43 -30.00
N ALA A 576 -26.42 17.02 -30.80
CA ALA A 576 -25.21 17.65 -30.27
C ALA A 576 -25.58 18.78 -29.28
N SER A 577 -24.97 18.77 -28.09
CA SER A 577 -25.35 19.63 -26.96
C SER A 577 -24.57 20.94 -26.86
N TYR A 578 -23.34 21.00 -27.39
CA TYR A 578 -22.42 22.16 -27.27
C TYR A 578 -22.31 22.95 -28.57
N VAL A 579 -23.46 23.43 -29.05
CA VAL A 579 -23.63 23.94 -30.42
C VAL A 579 -24.50 25.20 -30.45
N CYS A 580 -24.14 26.14 -31.31
CA CYS A 580 -24.91 27.33 -31.61
C CYS A 580 -25.86 27.06 -32.79
N THR A 581 -26.99 27.78 -32.82
CA THR A 581 -27.93 27.76 -33.93
C THR A 581 -27.56 28.84 -34.95
N ASP A 582 -27.64 28.54 -36.24
CA ASP A 582 -27.35 29.49 -37.31
C ASP A 582 -28.38 30.65 -37.33
N PRO A 583 -27.95 31.94 -37.32
CA PRO A 583 -28.86 33.09 -37.32
C PRO A 583 -29.74 33.19 -38.58
N SER A 584 -29.23 32.73 -39.73
CA SER A 584 -29.93 32.76 -41.02
C SER A 584 -30.89 31.58 -41.20
N ASN A 585 -30.61 30.43 -40.58
CA ASN A 585 -31.44 29.24 -40.66
C ASN A 585 -31.45 28.45 -39.34
N ARG A 586 -32.53 28.59 -38.56
CA ARG A 586 -32.69 27.95 -37.24
C ARG A 586 -32.65 26.41 -37.23
N ARG A 587 -32.62 25.75 -38.39
CA ARG A 587 -32.43 24.29 -38.50
C ARG A 587 -30.97 23.86 -38.60
N LEU A 588 -30.07 24.79 -38.91
CA LEU A 588 -28.63 24.54 -39.02
C LEU A 588 -27.95 24.91 -37.70
N LYS A 589 -26.87 24.19 -37.38
CA LYS A 589 -26.09 24.38 -36.15
C LYS A 589 -24.60 24.43 -36.49
N TYR A 590 -23.79 24.94 -35.57
CA TYR A 590 -22.33 24.96 -35.65
C TYR A 590 -21.72 24.85 -34.25
N ALA A 591 -20.44 24.54 -34.14
CA ALA A 591 -19.77 24.45 -32.83
C ALA A 591 -19.62 25.85 -32.21
N ASP A 592 -19.71 25.98 -30.88
CA ASP A 592 -19.46 27.26 -30.20
C ASP A 592 -17.96 27.59 -30.14
N PHE A 593 -17.36 27.90 -31.29
CA PHE A 593 -15.93 28.21 -31.42
C PHE A 593 -15.62 29.71 -31.41
N GLN A 594 -16.65 30.58 -31.50
CA GLN A 594 -16.47 32.02 -31.72
C GLN A 594 -15.63 32.69 -30.62
N GLY A 595 -15.90 32.34 -29.35
CA GLY A 595 -15.15 32.86 -28.20
C GLY A 595 -13.68 32.41 -28.12
N TYR A 596 -13.24 31.47 -28.96
CA TYR A 596 -11.87 30.96 -28.99
C TYR A 596 -11.06 31.38 -30.20
N LYS A 597 -11.64 32.11 -31.17
CA LYS A 597 -10.93 32.55 -32.37
C LYS A 597 -9.55 33.19 -32.06
N PRO A 598 -9.39 34.10 -31.07
CA PRO A 598 -8.06 34.66 -30.76
C PRO A 598 -7.09 33.61 -30.22
N VAL A 599 -7.57 32.68 -29.39
CA VAL A 599 -6.76 31.63 -28.76
C VAL A 599 -6.32 30.58 -29.80
N ILE A 600 -7.22 30.17 -30.69
CA ILE A 600 -6.92 29.26 -31.81
C ILE A 600 -5.94 29.94 -32.78
N ALA A 601 -6.13 31.22 -33.09
CA ALA A 601 -5.21 32.00 -33.92
C ALA A 601 -3.80 32.08 -33.30
N MET A 602 -3.70 32.32 -31.98
CA MET A 602 -2.42 32.34 -31.25
C MET A 602 -1.68 31.01 -31.33
N TYR A 603 -2.37 29.89 -31.06
CA TYR A 603 -1.74 28.56 -31.14
C TYR A 603 -1.38 28.18 -32.58
N TYR A 604 -2.20 28.54 -33.57
CA TYR A 604 -1.86 28.36 -34.98
C TYR A 604 -0.60 29.14 -35.37
N LEU A 605 -0.49 30.41 -34.96
CA LEU A 605 0.73 31.20 -35.16
C LEU A 605 1.96 30.53 -34.54
N ALA A 606 1.87 30.04 -33.29
CA ALA A 606 2.95 29.31 -32.62
C ALA A 606 3.33 27.98 -33.31
N VAL A 607 2.42 27.39 -34.09
CA VAL A 607 2.68 26.20 -34.92
C VAL A 607 3.42 26.59 -36.21
N VAL A 608 2.93 27.59 -36.94
CA VAL A 608 3.49 28.01 -38.26
C VAL A 608 4.72 28.90 -38.17
N ASP A 609 5.05 29.46 -37.01
CA ASP A 609 6.21 30.33 -36.83
C ASP A 609 7.53 29.58 -37.13
N LYS A 610 8.17 29.97 -38.24
CA LYS A 610 9.46 29.44 -38.70
C LYS A 610 10.66 30.22 -38.16
N SER A 611 10.45 31.31 -37.42
CA SER A 611 11.52 32.06 -36.75
C SER A 611 11.98 31.39 -35.45
N ILE A 612 11.13 30.53 -34.87
CA ILE A 612 11.41 29.77 -33.65
C ILE A 612 11.61 28.29 -34.00
N PRO A 613 12.83 27.74 -33.92
CA PRO A 613 13.09 26.35 -34.27
C PRO A 613 12.41 25.38 -33.27
N PRO A 614 11.94 24.20 -33.74
CA PRO A 614 11.35 23.20 -32.85
C PRO A 614 12.32 22.72 -31.77
N ALA A 615 11.86 22.67 -30.53
CA ALA A 615 12.54 22.08 -29.40
C ALA A 615 12.24 20.57 -29.27
N ALA A 616 13.00 19.87 -28.42
CA ALA A 616 12.75 18.47 -28.03
C ALA A 616 12.62 17.45 -29.18
N GLY A 617 13.31 17.69 -30.31
CA GLY A 617 13.38 16.74 -31.43
C GLY A 617 12.14 16.71 -32.35
N HIS A 618 11.20 17.63 -32.20
CA HIS A 618 10.03 17.73 -33.08
C HIS A 618 10.37 18.36 -34.46
N THR A 619 9.52 18.13 -35.46
CA THR A 619 9.61 18.76 -36.80
C THR A 619 8.49 19.79 -37.01
N TYR A 620 8.64 20.69 -37.99
CA TYR A 620 7.58 21.66 -38.33
C TYR A 620 6.30 20.98 -38.82
N GLU A 621 6.46 19.90 -39.59
CA GLU A 621 5.38 19.07 -40.11
C GLU A 621 4.64 18.36 -38.96
N GLY A 622 5.38 17.78 -38.01
CA GLY A 622 4.82 17.11 -36.83
C GLY A 622 4.09 18.07 -35.89
N LYS A 623 4.55 19.33 -35.75
CA LYS A 623 3.82 20.39 -35.02
C LYS A 623 2.44 20.63 -35.64
N MET A 624 2.37 20.76 -36.98
CA MET A 624 1.12 21.00 -37.70
C MET A 624 0.18 19.80 -37.63
N GLU A 625 0.69 18.58 -37.81
CA GLU A 625 -0.10 17.36 -37.72
C GLU A 625 -0.72 17.20 -36.33
N HIS A 626 0.06 17.37 -35.26
CA HIS A 626 -0.43 17.31 -33.88
C HIS A 626 -1.50 18.38 -33.58
N PHE A 627 -1.28 19.62 -34.02
CA PHE A 627 -2.25 20.70 -33.88
C PHE A 627 -3.60 20.35 -34.54
N ILE A 628 -3.57 19.85 -35.78
CA ILE A 628 -4.77 19.41 -36.52
C ILE A 628 -5.45 18.24 -35.80
N ASN A 629 -4.69 17.30 -35.24
CA ASN A 629 -5.22 16.16 -34.50
C ASN A 629 -5.97 16.59 -33.23
N GLU A 630 -5.40 17.49 -32.41
CA GLU A 630 -6.09 17.99 -31.21
C GLU A 630 -7.34 18.82 -31.54
N LEU A 631 -7.30 19.67 -32.56
CA LEU A 631 -8.49 20.41 -33.02
C LEU A 631 -9.57 19.46 -33.56
N ALA A 632 -9.20 18.37 -34.23
CA ALA A 632 -10.17 17.37 -34.70
C ALA A 632 -10.82 16.60 -33.54
N LEU A 633 -10.06 16.33 -32.47
CA LEU A 633 -10.61 15.76 -31.22
C LEU A 633 -11.55 16.74 -30.51
N ILE A 634 -11.28 18.06 -30.53
CA ILE A 634 -12.22 19.07 -30.01
C ILE A 634 -13.55 19.02 -30.77
N GLY A 635 -13.50 18.91 -32.11
CA GLY A 635 -14.70 18.83 -32.96
C GLY A 635 -15.55 17.56 -32.78
N ARG A 636 -14.97 16.49 -32.24
CA ARG A 636 -15.61 15.16 -32.11
C ARG A 636 -15.59 14.57 -30.69
N ALA A 637 -15.34 15.38 -29.66
CA ALA A 637 -15.12 14.88 -28.31
C ALA A 637 -16.24 13.96 -27.80
N HIS A 638 -17.51 14.38 -27.97
CA HIS A 638 -18.68 13.61 -27.51
C HIS A 638 -19.14 12.53 -28.52
N ASN A 639 -18.34 12.24 -29.54
CA ASN A 639 -18.45 10.99 -30.30
C ASN A 639 -17.76 9.82 -29.58
N TRP A 640 -16.91 10.08 -28.58
CA TRP A 640 -16.17 9.07 -27.80
C TRP A 640 -16.86 8.64 -26.49
N ASP A 641 -17.99 9.26 -26.12
CA ASP A 641 -18.78 8.96 -24.90
C ASP A 641 -19.37 7.53 -24.82
N LYS A 642 -19.01 6.64 -25.75
CA LYS A 642 -19.47 5.24 -25.81
C LYS A 642 -18.27 4.30 -25.76
N THR A 643 -18.44 3.21 -25.02
CA THR A 643 -17.46 2.14 -24.91
C THR A 643 -17.82 0.94 -25.79
N ARG A 644 -16.81 0.17 -26.18
CA ARG A 644 -16.95 -1.14 -26.83
C ARG A 644 -15.95 -2.12 -26.22
N ILE A 645 -16.29 -3.41 -26.25
CA ILE A 645 -15.33 -4.46 -25.87
C ILE A 645 -14.53 -4.87 -27.11
N ARG A 646 -13.20 -4.74 -27.02
CA ARG A 646 -12.25 -5.20 -28.04
C ARG A 646 -11.12 -5.97 -27.36
N ASN A 647 -10.83 -7.19 -27.84
CA ASN A 647 -9.82 -8.08 -27.27
C ASN A 647 -9.95 -8.29 -25.75
N GLY A 648 -11.18 -8.36 -25.24
CA GLY A 648 -11.46 -8.55 -23.80
C GLY A 648 -11.24 -7.31 -22.93
N LYS A 649 -10.94 -6.14 -23.52
CA LYS A 649 -10.87 -4.85 -22.81
C LYS A 649 -11.97 -3.92 -23.28
N GLU A 650 -12.51 -3.13 -22.37
CA GLU A 650 -13.41 -2.02 -22.68
C GLU A 650 -12.58 -0.81 -23.15
N GLU A 651 -12.87 -0.29 -24.34
CA GLU A 651 -12.25 0.91 -24.90
C GLU A 651 -13.33 1.93 -25.32
N GLU A 652 -13.10 3.22 -25.03
CA GLU A 652 -13.83 4.32 -25.67
C GLU A 652 -13.53 4.35 -27.17
N PHE A 653 -14.51 4.72 -27.99
CA PHE A 653 -14.32 4.80 -29.44
C PHE A 653 -15.16 5.90 -30.07
N ASP A 654 -14.62 6.53 -31.12
CA ASP A 654 -15.39 7.43 -31.98
C ASP A 654 -16.56 6.67 -32.61
N ASP A 655 -17.80 7.05 -32.28
CA ASP A 655 -19.01 6.40 -32.80
C ASP A 655 -19.24 6.64 -34.32
N LEU A 656 -18.38 7.44 -34.96
CA LEU A 656 -18.46 7.86 -36.36
C LEU A 656 -19.83 8.41 -36.75
N GLY A 657 -20.55 8.97 -35.78
CA GLY A 657 -21.74 9.79 -36.00
C GLY A 657 -21.38 11.22 -36.40
N GLY A 658 -22.42 12.04 -36.63
CA GLY A 658 -22.29 13.48 -36.82
C GLY A 658 -21.46 14.15 -35.73
N ASP A 659 -20.80 15.25 -36.06
CA ASP A 659 -19.86 15.92 -35.15
C ASP A 659 -20.58 16.33 -33.85
N ARG A 660 -20.03 15.89 -32.70
CA ARG A 660 -20.45 16.32 -31.35
C ARG A 660 -19.27 17.05 -30.67
N PRO A 661 -19.15 18.38 -30.83
CA PRO A 661 -18.02 19.15 -30.33
C PRO A 661 -17.98 19.21 -28.80
N SER A 662 -16.77 19.40 -28.26
CA SER A 662 -16.49 19.44 -26.81
C SER A 662 -17.16 20.61 -26.07
N CYS A 663 -17.37 20.42 -24.76
CA CYS A 663 -17.81 21.47 -23.85
C CYS A 663 -16.75 22.56 -23.65
N TYR A 664 -17.17 23.73 -23.12
CA TYR A 664 -16.33 24.94 -23.05
C TYR A 664 -14.97 24.75 -22.35
N SER A 665 -14.91 23.94 -21.29
CA SER A 665 -13.66 23.64 -20.57
C SER A 665 -12.77 22.64 -21.30
N GLY A 666 -13.35 21.67 -22.03
CA GLY A 666 -12.61 20.68 -22.82
C GLY A 666 -11.84 21.31 -23.98
N VAL A 667 -12.44 22.31 -24.63
CA VAL A 667 -11.79 23.11 -25.70
C VAL A 667 -10.47 23.71 -25.21
N LYS A 668 -10.50 24.48 -24.10
CA LYS A 668 -9.30 25.23 -23.64
C LYS A 668 -8.13 24.33 -23.25
N LYS A 669 -8.39 23.21 -22.56
CA LYS A 669 -7.32 22.28 -22.15
C LYS A 669 -6.64 21.65 -23.36
N ARG A 670 -7.40 21.17 -24.34
CA ARG A 670 -6.85 20.60 -25.59
C ARG A 670 -6.12 21.65 -26.43
N LEU A 671 -6.62 22.88 -26.50
CA LEU A 671 -5.91 23.98 -27.19
C LEU A 671 -4.53 24.27 -26.58
N PHE A 672 -4.39 24.27 -25.25
CA PHE A 672 -3.05 24.39 -24.62
C PHE A 672 -2.12 23.22 -24.96
N GLN A 673 -2.65 22.01 -25.08
CA GLN A 673 -1.90 20.80 -25.48
C GLN A 673 -1.66 20.67 -27.00
N SER A 674 -2.24 21.57 -27.81
CA SER A 674 -2.17 21.50 -29.28
C SER A 674 -0.84 21.97 -29.88
N VAL A 675 0.03 22.63 -29.09
CA VAL A 675 1.34 23.13 -29.54
C VAL A 675 2.48 22.40 -28.86
N ILE A 676 3.04 21.41 -29.56
CA ILE A 676 4.24 20.67 -29.17
C ILE A 676 5.51 21.34 -29.71
N GLY A 677 6.66 20.99 -29.15
CA GLY A 677 7.98 21.39 -29.67
C GLY A 677 8.23 22.89 -29.75
N HIS A 678 7.45 23.74 -29.08
CA HIS A 678 7.65 25.19 -29.09
C HIS A 678 8.23 25.66 -27.73
N PRO A 679 9.35 26.40 -27.69
CA PRO A 679 10.07 26.75 -26.45
C PRO A 679 9.22 27.33 -25.33
N PHE A 680 8.20 28.14 -25.64
CA PHE A 680 7.32 28.73 -24.62
C PHE A 680 6.41 27.70 -23.91
N PHE A 681 6.27 26.48 -24.43
CA PHE A 681 5.38 25.44 -23.90
C PHE A 681 6.11 24.24 -23.30
N VAL A 682 7.44 24.30 -23.16
CA VAL A 682 8.24 23.23 -22.52
C VAL A 682 8.02 23.22 -21.00
N VAL A 683 7.77 22.04 -20.43
CA VAL A 683 7.52 21.84 -18.99
C VAL A 683 8.79 21.29 -18.31
N LEU A 684 9.30 21.99 -17.30
CA LEU A 684 10.24 21.39 -16.34
C LEU A 684 9.42 20.57 -15.33
N ASN A 685 9.70 19.28 -15.26
CA ASN A 685 9.20 18.36 -14.24
C ASN A 685 10.37 17.49 -13.74
N LEU A 686 10.13 16.65 -12.73
CA LEU A 686 11.18 15.83 -12.13
C LEU A 686 11.86 14.89 -13.14
N ASN A 687 11.14 14.33 -14.12
CA ASN A 687 11.73 13.46 -15.13
C ASN A 687 12.66 14.25 -16.08
N THR A 688 12.24 15.45 -16.49
CA THR A 688 13.12 16.36 -17.26
C THR A 688 14.36 16.73 -16.46
N LEU A 689 14.21 17.03 -15.16
CA LEU A 689 15.33 17.36 -14.29
C LEU A 689 16.30 16.18 -14.08
N ILE A 690 15.78 14.95 -13.97
CA ILE A 690 16.56 13.71 -13.90
C ILE A 690 17.36 13.50 -15.19
N GLU A 691 16.77 13.71 -16.37
CA GLU A 691 17.50 13.58 -17.65
C GLU A 691 18.60 14.65 -17.80
N GLU A 692 18.38 15.88 -17.32
CA GLU A 692 19.44 16.92 -17.28
C GLU A 692 20.60 16.51 -16.35
N ILE A 693 20.31 15.98 -15.15
CA ILE A 693 21.33 15.47 -14.20
C ILE A 693 22.09 14.30 -14.83
N LYS A 694 21.37 13.38 -15.48
CA LYS A 694 21.90 12.19 -16.15
C LYS A 694 22.84 12.54 -17.29
N GLU A 695 22.46 13.48 -18.17
CA GLU A 695 23.32 13.93 -19.26
C GLU A 695 24.57 14.63 -18.71
N PHE A 696 24.43 15.51 -17.73
CA PHE A 696 25.55 16.17 -17.06
C PHE A 696 26.54 15.17 -16.42
N ALA A 697 26.04 14.22 -15.63
CA ALA A 697 26.86 13.23 -14.95
C ALA A 697 27.51 12.24 -15.93
N ARG A 698 26.77 11.77 -16.96
CA ARG A 698 27.34 10.94 -18.04
C ARG A 698 28.46 11.66 -18.80
N ASN A 699 28.29 12.94 -19.10
CA ASN A 699 29.31 13.74 -19.78
C ASN A 699 30.56 13.90 -18.90
N HIS A 700 30.40 14.08 -17.58
CA HIS A 700 31.53 14.07 -16.65
C HIS A 700 32.23 12.70 -16.63
N PHE A 701 31.50 11.62 -16.42
CA PHE A 701 32.06 10.26 -16.34
C PHE A 701 32.76 9.85 -17.64
N THR A 702 32.18 10.13 -18.80
CA THR A 702 32.77 9.81 -20.12
C THR A 702 34.14 10.47 -20.31
N VAL A 703 34.35 11.67 -19.75
CA VAL A 703 35.66 12.35 -19.78
C VAL A 703 36.67 11.74 -18.80
N GLN A 704 36.22 11.06 -17.75
CA GLN A 704 37.10 10.39 -16.79
C GLN A 704 37.44 8.94 -17.18
N ILE A 705 36.63 8.28 -18.01
CA ILE A 705 36.93 6.93 -18.52
C ILE A 705 38.05 7.02 -19.56
N THR A 706 39.20 6.42 -19.25
CA THR A 706 40.34 6.24 -20.17
C THR A 706 40.60 4.76 -20.39
N THR A 707 41.37 4.40 -21.42
CA THR A 707 41.72 3.00 -21.70
C THR A 707 42.48 2.34 -20.54
N GLU A 708 43.23 3.14 -19.75
CA GLU A 708 44.08 2.66 -18.66
C GLU A 708 43.30 2.46 -17.35
N ASN A 709 42.37 3.36 -17.00
CA ASN A 709 41.63 3.27 -15.73
C ASN A 709 40.32 2.46 -15.83
N LYS A 710 39.78 2.24 -17.03
CA LYS A 710 38.45 1.62 -17.22
C LYS A 710 38.35 0.22 -16.60
N ALA A 711 39.36 -0.63 -16.78
CA ALA A 711 39.35 -1.99 -16.22
C ALA A 711 39.39 -1.96 -14.69
N VAL A 712 40.32 -1.20 -14.09
CA VAL A 712 40.47 -1.09 -12.64
C VAL A 712 39.25 -0.44 -11.98
N ALA A 713 38.62 0.53 -12.65
CA ALA A 713 37.34 1.11 -12.21
C ALA A 713 36.18 0.10 -12.29
N PHE A 714 36.15 -0.76 -13.32
CA PHE A 714 35.15 -1.83 -13.43
C PHE A 714 35.32 -2.87 -12.32
N ASP A 715 36.56 -3.28 -12.03
CA ASP A 715 36.87 -4.23 -10.95
C ASP A 715 36.49 -3.67 -9.58
N ALA A 716 36.80 -2.40 -9.30
CA ALA A 716 36.37 -1.71 -8.07
C ALA A 716 34.83 -1.60 -7.96
N PHE A 717 34.13 -1.40 -9.08
CA PHE A 717 32.67 -1.38 -9.10
C PHE A 717 32.09 -2.79 -8.85
N ASN A 718 32.64 -3.82 -9.49
CA ASN A 718 32.24 -5.23 -9.30
C ASN A 718 32.49 -5.71 -7.87
N TYR A 719 33.60 -5.32 -7.26
CA TYR A 719 33.89 -5.60 -5.86
C TYR A 719 32.77 -5.07 -4.97
N TYR A 720 32.38 -3.80 -5.15
CA TYR A 720 31.28 -3.19 -4.39
C TYR A 720 29.94 -3.91 -4.63
N VAL A 721 29.59 -4.23 -5.88
CA VAL A 721 28.34 -4.96 -6.20
C VAL A 721 28.31 -6.36 -5.55
N THR A 722 29.47 -6.98 -5.37
CA THR A 722 29.60 -8.33 -4.79
C THR A 722 29.63 -8.32 -3.25
N MET A 723 30.37 -7.38 -2.65
CA MET A 723 30.64 -7.35 -1.21
C MET A 723 29.75 -6.36 -0.44
N LEU A 724 29.08 -5.44 -1.13
CA LEU A 724 28.33 -4.29 -0.58
C LEU A 724 29.19 -3.34 0.29
N ASP A 725 30.51 -3.40 0.14
CA ASP A 725 31.51 -2.58 0.84
C ASP A 725 32.66 -2.19 -0.12
N LEU A 726 33.52 -1.26 0.29
CA LEU A 726 34.71 -0.85 -0.45
C LEU A 726 35.96 -0.86 0.44
N GLU A 727 36.90 -1.75 0.10
CA GLU A 727 38.28 -1.64 0.60
C GLU A 727 38.94 -0.34 0.11
N ALA A 728 39.92 0.17 0.88
CA ALA A 728 40.57 1.46 0.61
C ALA A 728 41.19 1.55 -0.80
N GLU A 729 41.73 0.45 -1.34
CA GLU A 729 42.31 0.42 -2.69
C GLU A 729 41.25 0.60 -3.77
N HIS A 730 40.15 -0.16 -3.72
CA HIS A 730 39.01 -0.03 -4.64
C HIS A 730 38.33 1.35 -4.52
N ALA A 731 38.27 1.90 -3.31
CA ALA A 731 37.72 3.23 -3.05
C ALA A 731 38.48 4.35 -3.76
N GLU A 732 39.82 4.32 -3.83
CA GLU A 732 40.60 5.32 -4.60
C GLU A 732 40.26 5.31 -6.09
N GLN A 733 40.02 4.12 -6.67
CA GLN A 733 39.74 3.96 -8.10
C GLN A 733 38.40 4.58 -8.52
N LEU A 734 37.42 4.65 -7.60
CA LEU A 734 36.12 5.27 -7.85
C LEU A 734 36.11 6.79 -7.58
N LYS A 735 37.12 7.36 -6.89
CA LYS A 735 37.18 8.80 -6.62
C LYS A 735 37.33 9.66 -7.87
N ILE A 736 37.94 9.14 -8.94
CA ILE A 736 38.16 9.91 -10.17
C ILE A 736 36.84 10.38 -10.81
N PHE A 737 35.75 9.66 -10.57
CA PHE A 737 34.40 10.01 -11.05
C PHE A 737 33.68 11.05 -10.19
N ASN A 738 34.22 11.44 -9.03
CA ASN A 738 33.57 12.40 -8.15
C ASN A 738 33.50 13.79 -8.80
N ILE A 739 32.29 14.32 -8.94
CA ILE A 739 31.99 15.60 -9.58
C ILE A 739 32.37 16.73 -8.60
N PRO A 740 33.38 17.58 -8.90
CA PRO A 740 33.79 18.66 -7.99
C PRO A 740 32.66 19.67 -7.76
N ARG A 741 32.56 20.22 -6.54
CA ARG A 741 31.46 21.14 -6.16
C ARG A 741 31.37 22.37 -7.07
N GLU A 742 32.49 22.84 -7.60
CA GLU A 742 32.56 23.90 -8.61
C GLU A 742 31.78 23.56 -9.88
N LYS A 743 31.93 22.34 -10.42
CA LYS A 743 31.16 21.86 -11.59
C LYS A 743 29.67 21.72 -11.25
N GLN A 744 29.34 21.28 -10.04
CA GLN A 744 27.93 21.19 -9.59
C GLN A 744 27.28 22.58 -9.55
N ASN A 745 27.97 23.58 -9.02
CA ASN A 745 27.48 24.96 -8.96
C ASN A 745 27.26 25.54 -10.37
N VAL A 746 28.20 25.33 -11.29
CA VAL A 746 28.07 25.75 -12.71
C VAL A 746 26.86 25.08 -13.38
N PHE A 747 26.61 23.80 -13.12
CA PHE A 747 25.43 23.09 -13.63
C PHE A 747 24.12 23.66 -13.05
N ILE A 748 24.07 23.92 -11.74
CA ILE A 748 22.93 24.56 -11.08
C ILE A 748 22.67 25.96 -11.67
N ASP A 749 23.70 26.77 -11.92
CA ASP A 749 23.56 28.09 -12.53
C ASP A 749 23.12 28.03 -14.00
N MET A 750 23.55 27.01 -14.75
CA MET A 750 23.03 26.71 -16.09
C MET A 750 21.53 26.39 -16.03
N LEU A 751 21.07 25.56 -15.09
CA LEU A 751 19.65 25.27 -14.89
C LEU A 751 18.84 26.53 -14.51
N LYS A 752 19.37 27.40 -13.65
CA LYS A 752 18.77 28.71 -13.32
C LYS A 752 18.60 29.58 -14.57
N GLN A 753 19.59 29.61 -15.47
CA GLN A 753 19.48 30.37 -16.73
C GLN A 753 18.50 29.72 -17.72
N LYS A 754 18.55 28.40 -17.87
CA LYS A 754 17.75 27.63 -18.84
C LYS A 754 16.25 27.59 -18.50
N TYR A 755 15.90 27.50 -17.22
CA TYR A 755 14.51 27.34 -16.76
C TYR A 755 13.96 28.52 -15.96
N GLY A 756 14.82 29.45 -15.50
CA GLY A 756 14.41 30.65 -14.77
C GLY A 756 13.55 30.34 -13.55
N THR A 757 12.42 31.03 -13.42
CA THR A 757 11.47 30.84 -12.30
C THR A 757 10.83 29.45 -12.24
N ALA A 758 10.92 28.61 -13.29
CA ALA A 758 10.44 27.23 -13.20
C ALA A 758 11.40 26.33 -12.40
N PHE A 759 12.68 26.70 -12.28
CA PHE A 759 13.67 26.01 -11.44
C PHE A 759 13.93 26.77 -10.13
N THR A 760 13.87 28.10 -10.13
CA THR A 760 14.10 28.92 -8.91
C THR A 760 12.84 29.22 -8.10
N GLY A 761 11.64 29.01 -8.65
CA GLY A 761 10.37 29.23 -7.95
C GLY A 761 9.90 28.03 -7.11
N ASP A 762 10.50 26.84 -7.34
CA ASP A 762 10.25 25.64 -6.56
C ASP A 762 11.56 25.24 -5.81
N PRO A 763 11.64 25.47 -4.49
CA PRO A 763 12.80 25.09 -3.69
C PRO A 763 13.11 23.59 -3.73
N GLY A 764 12.13 22.74 -4.06
CA GLY A 764 12.27 21.30 -4.18
C GLY A 764 13.21 20.90 -5.32
N PHE A 765 13.16 21.59 -6.47
CA PHE A 765 14.06 21.25 -7.60
C PHE A 765 15.52 21.61 -7.33
N ILE A 766 15.80 22.74 -6.66
CA ILE A 766 17.17 23.08 -6.25
C ILE A 766 17.66 22.08 -5.20
N SER A 767 16.85 21.84 -4.16
CA SER A 767 17.15 20.86 -3.10
C SER A 767 17.44 19.47 -3.67
N TYR A 768 16.64 19.02 -4.65
CA TYR A 768 16.82 17.73 -5.30
C TYR A 768 18.14 17.62 -6.08
N VAL A 769 18.49 18.63 -6.89
CA VAL A 769 19.79 18.63 -7.61
C VAL A 769 20.96 18.64 -6.62
N GLU A 770 20.86 19.43 -5.55
CA GLU A 770 21.89 19.50 -4.51
C GLU A 770 22.00 18.20 -3.71
N GLU A 771 20.89 17.55 -3.37
CA GLU A 771 20.86 16.27 -2.66
C GLU A 771 21.46 15.14 -3.51
N VAL A 772 21.03 15.00 -4.77
CA VAL A 772 21.52 13.98 -5.70
C VAL A 772 23.02 14.14 -5.95
N LEU A 773 23.51 15.37 -6.13
CA LEU A 773 24.93 15.65 -6.37
C LEU A 773 25.79 15.80 -5.10
N SER A 774 25.20 15.81 -3.89
CA SER A 774 25.97 15.84 -2.63
C SER A 774 26.69 14.51 -2.37
N LEU A 775 27.84 14.57 -1.69
CA LEU A 775 28.51 13.41 -1.10
C LEU A 775 28.66 13.62 0.41
N LYS A 776 28.67 12.53 1.17
CA LYS A 776 28.90 12.51 2.63
C LYS A 776 30.14 11.62 2.91
N PRO A 777 31.37 12.16 2.87
CA PRO A 777 32.60 11.35 2.92
C PRO A 777 32.79 10.50 4.19
N ASN A 778 32.05 10.81 5.26
CA ASN A 778 32.07 10.08 6.53
C ASN A 778 30.82 9.21 6.73
N SER A 779 30.03 8.95 5.67
CA SER A 779 28.88 8.04 5.75
C SER A 779 29.36 6.60 5.92
N PRO A 780 28.71 5.77 6.76
CA PRO A 780 28.99 4.33 6.82
C PRO A 780 28.54 3.59 5.55
N SER A 781 27.87 4.26 4.60
CA SER A 781 27.50 3.69 3.31
C SER A 781 28.42 4.20 2.19
N PRO A 782 29.10 3.30 1.43
CA PRO A 782 29.85 3.67 0.23
C PRO A 782 29.02 4.43 -0.82
N LEU A 783 27.70 4.18 -0.89
CA LEU A 783 26.76 4.85 -1.80
C LEU A 783 26.70 6.37 -1.62
N ASP A 784 26.87 6.87 -0.38
CA ASP A 784 26.87 8.31 -0.10
C ASP A 784 28.25 8.96 -0.36
N SER A 785 29.31 8.16 -0.48
CA SER A 785 30.71 8.62 -0.47
C SER A 785 31.32 8.79 -1.87
N TYR A 786 30.74 8.16 -2.90
CA TYR A 786 31.26 8.17 -4.27
C TYR A 786 30.16 8.38 -5.32
N HIS A 787 30.33 9.35 -6.22
CA HIS A 787 29.36 9.62 -7.30
C HIS A 787 29.22 8.46 -8.28
N ALA A 788 30.29 7.68 -8.47
CA ALA A 788 30.28 6.48 -9.30
C ALA A 788 29.15 5.53 -8.87
N LEU A 789 29.01 5.30 -7.56
CA LEU A 789 27.98 4.43 -7.01
C LEU A 789 26.64 5.16 -6.86
N LYS A 790 26.65 6.39 -6.33
CA LYS A 790 25.44 7.17 -6.06
C LYS A 790 24.59 7.44 -7.32
N LEU A 791 25.25 7.70 -8.45
CA LEU A 791 24.61 8.10 -9.69
C LEU A 791 24.47 6.96 -10.70
N ASP A 792 24.88 5.74 -10.40
CA ASP A 792 24.79 4.62 -11.34
C ASP A 792 23.34 4.30 -11.73
N GLY A 793 22.41 4.29 -10.78
CA GLY A 793 20.98 4.11 -11.05
C GLY A 793 20.34 5.17 -11.97
N ILE A 794 21.03 6.29 -12.21
CA ILE A 794 20.64 7.37 -13.13
C ILE A 794 21.44 7.29 -14.44
N THR A 795 22.74 7.01 -14.35
CA THR A 795 23.70 7.13 -15.46
C THR A 795 24.05 5.81 -16.14
N GLY A 796 23.88 4.66 -15.50
CA GLY A 796 24.37 3.37 -15.99
C GLY A 796 25.88 3.38 -16.24
N LEU A 797 26.65 3.86 -15.27
CA LEU A 797 28.12 3.88 -15.31
C LEU A 797 28.66 2.46 -15.38
N TYR A 798 28.05 1.51 -14.68
CA TYR A 798 28.38 0.09 -14.77
C TYR A 798 28.42 -0.39 -16.23
N GLN A 799 27.37 -0.11 -17.03
CA GLN A 799 27.34 -0.53 -18.44
C GLN A 799 28.29 0.28 -19.36
N MET A 800 28.71 1.48 -18.93
CA MET A 800 29.77 2.24 -19.63
C MET A 800 31.15 1.60 -19.41
N LEU A 801 31.39 1.04 -18.23
CA LEU A 801 32.60 0.30 -17.88
C LEU A 801 32.60 -1.13 -18.46
N GLU A 802 31.47 -1.84 -18.44
CA GLU A 802 31.31 -3.25 -18.86
C GLU A 802 31.63 -3.55 -20.34
N LYS A 803 31.54 -2.55 -21.23
CA LYS A 803 31.78 -2.69 -22.69
C LYS A 803 33.25 -2.98 -23.06
N VAL A 804 33.76 -4.14 -22.66
CA VAL A 804 35.10 -4.68 -22.97
C VAL A 804 35.01 -6.17 -23.37
N ASN A 805 34.13 -6.96 -22.74
CA ASN A 805 34.10 -8.44 -22.89
C ASN A 805 33.52 -9.00 -24.22
N GLN A 806 33.29 -8.17 -25.25
CA GLN A 806 32.77 -8.64 -26.56
C GLN A 806 33.64 -8.24 -27.77
N SER A 807 34.83 -7.69 -27.57
CA SER A 807 35.66 -7.13 -28.66
C SER A 807 37.08 -7.69 -28.80
N GLU A 808 37.52 -8.64 -27.97
CA GLU A 808 38.86 -9.27 -28.09
C GLU A 808 38.84 -10.81 -28.24
N VAL A 809 37.68 -11.44 -28.40
CA VAL A 809 37.56 -12.87 -28.73
C VAL A 809 36.59 -13.10 -29.88
N ASN A 810 37.02 -12.77 -31.10
CA ASN A 810 36.79 -13.51 -32.36
C ASN A 810 37.15 -12.68 -33.61
N GLU A 811 38.40 -12.24 -33.73
CA GLU A 811 38.99 -12.08 -35.07
C GLU A 811 39.31 -13.47 -35.64
N SER A 812 38.30 -14.13 -36.22
CA SER A 812 38.54 -15.34 -37.04
C SER A 812 37.55 -15.54 -38.20
N SER A 813 37.09 -14.45 -38.84
CA SER A 813 36.56 -14.48 -40.23
C SER A 813 36.18 -13.08 -40.75
N ALA A 814 37.17 -12.24 -41.04
CA ALA A 814 36.92 -11.02 -41.80
C ALA A 814 36.76 -11.34 -43.31
N THR A 815 35.61 -11.02 -43.90
CA THR A 815 35.52 -10.63 -45.32
C THR A 815 34.30 -9.73 -45.61
N THR A 816 34.59 -8.57 -46.20
CA THR A 816 33.76 -7.73 -47.10
C THR A 816 32.46 -7.06 -46.60
N ALA A 817 32.55 -5.73 -46.42
CA ALA A 817 31.75 -4.64 -47.06
C ALA A 817 30.20 -4.63 -46.94
N GLU A 818 29.46 -3.50 -46.94
CA GLU A 818 29.73 -2.05 -46.88
C GLU A 818 28.41 -1.30 -46.54
N ASN A 819 28.50 -0.06 -46.03
CA ASN A 819 27.57 1.10 -46.12
C ASN A 819 26.05 0.98 -46.46
N GLY A 820 25.22 1.75 -45.73
CA GLY A 820 23.94 2.35 -46.20
C GLY A 820 22.67 1.77 -45.53
N LEU A 821 21.83 2.54 -44.80
CA LEU A 821 20.92 3.65 -45.18
C LEU A 821 19.68 3.24 -46.03
N PHE A 822 18.52 3.34 -45.37
CA PHE A 822 17.14 3.57 -45.89
C PHE A 822 16.37 2.53 -46.75
N LEU A 823 15.09 2.41 -46.36
CA LEU A 823 13.86 2.26 -47.16
C LEU A 823 13.40 0.88 -47.71
N SER A 824 12.22 0.50 -47.18
CA SER A 824 11.01 0.05 -47.92
C SER A 824 10.92 -1.40 -48.44
N GLY A 825 9.69 -1.85 -48.72
CA GLY A 825 9.47 -2.95 -49.68
C GLY A 825 8.75 -4.22 -49.19
N HIS A 826 7.49 -4.10 -48.81
CA HIS A 826 6.38 -5.04 -49.08
C HIS A 826 6.59 -6.55 -49.46
N LYS A 827 5.70 -7.36 -48.87
CA LYS A 827 4.97 -8.56 -49.39
C LYS A 827 5.60 -9.97 -49.28
N ARG A 828 4.95 -10.74 -48.39
CA ARG A 828 4.38 -12.10 -48.57
C ARG A 828 5.12 -13.12 -49.47
N THR A 829 5.46 -14.25 -48.85
CA THR A 829 4.99 -15.58 -49.28
C THR A 829 4.72 -16.47 -48.06
N ARG A 830 3.79 -17.42 -48.20
CA ARG A 830 3.68 -18.62 -47.34
C ARG A 830 4.56 -19.72 -47.96
N ASP A 831 5.04 -20.67 -47.15
CA ASP A 831 4.65 -22.09 -47.19
C ASP A 831 5.60 -22.97 -46.36
N ALA A 832 5.22 -24.26 -46.19
CA ALA A 832 5.99 -25.39 -45.63
C ALA A 832 6.17 -25.48 -44.08
N LEU A 833 5.13 -26.03 -43.47
CA LEU A 833 5.16 -27.21 -42.58
C LEU A 833 6.46 -28.06 -42.60
N ASP A 834 6.95 -28.52 -41.44
CA ASP A 834 6.81 -29.92 -40.95
C ASP A 834 7.74 -30.26 -39.76
N ASN A 835 7.40 -31.33 -39.03
CA ASN A 835 8.13 -32.03 -37.94
C ASN A 835 8.07 -31.37 -36.53
N LEU A 836 7.81 -32.07 -35.40
CA LEU A 836 7.50 -33.48 -35.03
C LEU A 836 6.99 -33.43 -33.54
N PRO A 837 6.53 -34.52 -32.89
CA PRO A 837 5.39 -35.40 -33.19
C PRO A 837 4.33 -35.44 -32.06
N GLU A 838 3.22 -36.12 -32.30
CA GLU A 838 2.20 -36.52 -31.30
C GLU A 838 2.66 -37.74 -30.48
N ASP A 839 2.14 -37.87 -29.25
CA ASP A 839 1.52 -39.10 -28.71
C ASP A 839 1.06 -38.88 -27.25
N ASP A 840 -0.09 -39.35 -26.74
CA ASP A 840 -1.45 -39.47 -27.32
C ASP A 840 -2.48 -39.67 -26.15
N VAL A 841 -3.79 -39.69 -26.47
CA VAL A 841 -4.95 -40.16 -25.67
C VAL A 841 -5.40 -39.22 -24.51
N GLN A 842 -6.49 -38.43 -24.64
CA GLN A 842 -7.95 -38.79 -24.63
C GLN A 842 -8.44 -39.35 -23.27
N GLU A 843 -9.69 -39.19 -22.81
CA GLU A 843 -10.94 -38.53 -23.26
C GLU A 843 -11.60 -37.88 -22.00
N GLU A 844 -12.77 -37.21 -21.94
CA GLU A 844 -13.93 -37.01 -22.82
C GLU A 844 -14.54 -35.60 -22.54
N TRP A 845 -15.60 -35.21 -23.28
CA TRP A 845 -16.51 -34.11 -22.94
C TRP A 845 -17.97 -34.58 -23.11
N GLY A 846 -18.83 -34.38 -22.11
CA GLY A 846 -20.22 -34.86 -22.16
C GLY A 846 -21.24 -34.03 -21.38
N PHE A 847 -21.75 -32.94 -21.98
CA PHE A 847 -22.97 -32.25 -21.51
C PHE A 847 -24.24 -33.04 -21.88
N ARG A 848 -25.25 -33.09 -20.98
CA ARG A 848 -26.66 -32.76 -21.33
C ARG A 848 -27.65 -32.73 -20.16
N ASN A 849 -28.35 -31.59 -20.08
CA ASN A 849 -29.77 -31.39 -19.74
C ASN A 849 -30.37 -32.01 -18.45
N SER A 850 -30.66 -31.14 -17.47
CA SER A 850 -32.05 -30.80 -17.09
C SER A 850 -32.11 -29.33 -16.65
#